data_AF-A0A4U6AUB6-F1
#
_entry.id   AF-A0A4U6AUB6-F1
#
_cell.length_a   1.000
_cell.length_b   1.000
_cell.length_c   1.000
_cell.angle_alpha   90.00
_cell.angle_beta   90.00
_cell.angle_gamma   90.00
#
_symmetry.space_group_name_H-M   'P 1'
#
loop_
_entity.id
_entity.type
_entity.pdbx_description
1 polymer ?
#
loop_
_entity_poly.entity_id
_entity_poly.type
_entity_poly.pdbx_seq_one_letter_code
_entity_poly.pdbx_strand_id
1 'polypeptide(L)'
;MSIALLNKLAATSLHDEIIGALPVRYWFKDGTTPLSNKWVIGTGSVAVRKKPTITIDFDQYLTAFPSSINLLDPECERDLITIKLVVYHSLDDEPVGWNKSPEGASNTFRFQLLFLKWRIQNGIESYAKLNAAWYRQFVRALKSGGRDALLSMPERIEALCSAWDKGAVEPSFNQRGEVNGEFVAHMLGLQNSSSLTSSTRATMYKYITQKKCLRYARTYKITEKPKSQEKIAEGSALDFLKPWTQLWHLRELLGHDPIGYRAHLNERDKISQVKWAKTRKRTKDAPEYQTSWLIDACLKLVHDDIVKELLDIVENGLDQTGCPTDLKRFEKVNDRLRHLGFPQLQPIYNVSTRKGEQPHDLVTIRTFLLVFLPIFCSVIICAFTARRDDERNCLKIDCVEIDTNGNLWLNCLIAKNIRDVDRIPIPSSVKAAVDIVRRLHSYNRFREDEWLFNIACPVTGRPALVSLSKNLKRSCNWLGVPPLANGEIWDFTPHQFRKFFGTTYFHRWMFPNLTALSFHYRHFNPDTTRGYLKMRAATALRMGEDKLARAEVARRNIERERDTNDGRWQLVRHIMQTALDGAKLAGSAGQRVTQQVNELRDRFRPELEITKGGYDEPGFEAALEKLVRATPMQVHPEGHSVCLCNNSNDDKLKSKCLALKQMLTGMLPSDNAEVDFDFADDETCLSCPHSARVPAISPYWEDALAEVQLMVKLTTGEQREAIERRIAAVEAYA
;
A
#
# COMPACT_ATOMS: atom_id res chain seq x y z
N MET A 1 50.93 -37.70 -29.96
CA MET A 1 49.70 -37.27 -29.25
C MET A 1 49.55 -38.13 -28.02
N SER A 2 49.82 -37.57 -26.84
CA SER A 2 49.93 -38.32 -25.58
C SER A 2 48.55 -38.68 -25.02
N ILE A 3 48.44 -39.90 -24.48
CA ILE A 3 47.34 -40.44 -23.66
C ILE A 3 46.94 -39.48 -22.51
N ALA A 4 47.82 -38.54 -22.13
CA ALA A 4 47.53 -37.46 -21.20
C ALA A 4 46.50 -36.42 -21.70
N LEU A 5 46.24 -36.32 -23.01
CA LEU A 5 45.19 -35.45 -23.56
C LEU A 5 43.82 -36.13 -23.62
N LEU A 6 43.78 -37.47 -23.59
CA LEU A 6 42.52 -38.25 -23.51
C LEU A 6 42.01 -38.37 -22.07
N ASN A 7 42.89 -38.30 -21.06
CA ASN A 7 42.51 -38.31 -19.63
C ASN A 7 42.10 -36.93 -19.08
N LYS A 8 41.96 -35.90 -19.93
CA LYS A 8 41.49 -34.55 -19.55
C LYS A 8 40.02 -34.28 -19.92
N LEU A 9 39.27 -35.31 -20.28
CA LEU A 9 37.81 -35.30 -20.18
C LEU A 9 37.46 -35.74 -18.76
N ALA A 10 37.64 -34.83 -17.79
CA ALA A 10 36.97 -34.99 -16.51
C ALA A 10 35.48 -35.10 -16.82
N ALA A 11 34.84 -36.22 -16.45
CA ALA A 11 33.39 -36.36 -16.57
C ALA A 11 32.78 -35.10 -15.95
N THR A 12 32.10 -34.31 -16.80
CA THR A 12 31.47 -33.07 -16.38
C THR A 12 30.49 -33.43 -15.27
N SER A 13 30.50 -32.69 -14.16
CA SER A 13 29.59 -32.98 -13.04
C SER A 13 28.14 -32.95 -13.54
N LEU A 14 27.24 -33.73 -12.94
CA LEU A 14 25.82 -33.70 -13.32
C LEU A 14 25.26 -32.28 -13.16
N HIS A 15 25.76 -31.54 -12.18
CA HIS A 15 25.47 -30.12 -12.02
C HIS A 15 25.88 -29.31 -13.25
N ASP A 16 27.10 -29.46 -13.74
CA ASP A 16 27.57 -28.69 -14.89
C ASP A 16 26.86 -29.10 -16.19
N GLU A 17 26.49 -30.37 -16.32
CA GLU A 17 25.68 -30.86 -17.45
C GLU A 17 24.28 -30.22 -17.45
N ILE A 18 23.55 -30.29 -16.34
CA ILE A 18 22.16 -29.82 -16.26
C ILE A 18 22.07 -28.30 -16.14
N ILE A 19 22.82 -27.70 -15.20
CA ILE A 19 22.77 -26.26 -14.94
C ILE A 19 23.56 -25.48 -15.99
N GLY A 20 24.66 -26.04 -16.51
CA GLY A 20 25.44 -25.40 -17.59
C GLY A 20 24.71 -25.36 -18.93
N ALA A 21 23.74 -26.24 -19.15
CA ALA A 21 22.86 -26.20 -20.32
C ALA A 21 21.82 -25.07 -20.27
N LEU A 22 21.59 -24.44 -19.10
CA LEU A 22 20.62 -23.37 -18.97
C LEU A 22 21.13 -22.07 -19.61
N PRO A 23 20.32 -21.36 -20.42
CA PRO A 23 20.71 -20.08 -20.96
C PRO A 23 20.84 -19.03 -19.85
N VAL A 24 21.84 -18.15 -19.97
CA VAL A 24 21.96 -16.98 -19.10
C VAL A 24 20.84 -15.99 -19.45
N ARG A 25 19.87 -15.86 -18.55
CA ARG A 25 18.72 -14.95 -18.74
C ARG A 25 19.08 -13.50 -18.43
N TYR A 26 18.31 -12.57 -18.99
CA TYR A 26 18.49 -11.12 -18.81
C TYR A 26 18.42 -10.64 -17.35
N TRP A 27 17.78 -11.42 -16.48
CA TRP A 27 17.63 -11.11 -15.05
C TRP A 27 18.85 -11.52 -14.22
N PHE A 28 19.82 -12.24 -14.77
CA PHE A 28 21.15 -12.35 -14.16
C PHE A 28 21.92 -11.03 -14.34
N LYS A 29 22.56 -10.57 -13.27
CA LYS A 29 23.32 -9.32 -13.21
C LYS A 29 24.73 -9.58 -12.70
N ASP A 30 25.58 -8.54 -12.78
CA ASP A 30 26.95 -8.53 -12.26
C ASP A 30 27.81 -9.71 -12.74
N GLY A 31 27.61 -10.14 -13.99
CA GLY A 31 28.35 -11.24 -14.60
C GLY A 31 28.05 -12.63 -14.03
N THR A 32 27.05 -12.77 -13.16
CA THR A 32 26.65 -14.07 -12.61
C THR A 32 25.96 -14.94 -13.66
N THR A 33 26.19 -16.25 -13.58
CA THR A 33 25.63 -17.26 -14.50
C THR A 33 24.91 -18.35 -13.71
N PRO A 34 24.11 -19.22 -14.35
CA PRO A 34 23.50 -20.37 -13.67
C PRO A 34 24.50 -21.23 -12.88
N LEU A 35 25.73 -21.38 -13.40
CA LEU A 35 26.79 -22.15 -12.74
C LEU A 35 27.36 -21.46 -11.49
N SER A 36 27.24 -20.14 -11.35
CA SER A 36 27.77 -19.42 -10.19
C SER A 36 27.18 -19.94 -8.87
N ASN A 37 27.99 -19.99 -7.81
CA ASN A 37 27.54 -20.32 -6.45
C ASN A 37 26.76 -19.16 -5.78
N LYS A 38 26.85 -17.96 -6.36
CA LYS A 38 26.06 -16.80 -5.96
C LYS A 38 25.40 -16.22 -7.21
N TRP A 39 24.09 -16.06 -7.17
CA TRP A 39 23.34 -15.43 -8.23
C TRP A 39 22.98 -14.01 -7.82
N VAL A 40 23.34 -13.04 -8.65
CA VAL A 40 22.82 -11.68 -8.51
C VAL A 40 21.67 -11.54 -9.50
N ILE A 41 20.45 -11.50 -8.99
CA ILE A 41 19.23 -11.46 -9.79
C ILE A 41 18.57 -10.08 -9.72
N GLY A 42 18.18 -9.52 -10.86
CA GLY A 42 17.50 -8.23 -10.95
C GLY A 42 16.55 -8.15 -12.14
N THR A 43 15.27 -7.88 -11.87
CA THR A 43 14.22 -7.77 -12.91
C THR A 43 13.81 -6.34 -13.22
N GLY A 44 14.40 -5.34 -12.54
CA GLY A 44 14.12 -3.91 -12.74
C GLY A 44 15.39 -3.10 -12.83
N SER A 45 15.28 -1.87 -13.34
CA SER A 45 16.40 -0.92 -13.40
C SER A 45 16.62 -0.23 -12.05
N VAL A 46 17.88 0.12 -11.74
CA VAL A 46 18.23 0.99 -10.59
C VAL A 46 17.48 2.32 -10.68
N ALA A 47 17.24 2.81 -11.90
CA ALA A 47 16.49 4.05 -12.14
C ALA A 47 15.06 4.02 -11.60
N VAL A 48 14.49 2.84 -11.34
CA VAL A 48 13.10 2.63 -10.94
C VAL A 48 12.99 2.12 -9.50
N ARG A 49 13.99 1.35 -9.02
CA ARG A 49 13.98 0.77 -7.67
C ARG A 49 15.33 0.95 -6.97
N LYS A 50 15.26 1.31 -5.68
CA LYS A 50 16.42 1.53 -4.80
C LYS A 50 17.32 0.32 -4.56
N LYS A 51 16.78 -0.90 -4.67
CA LYS A 51 17.54 -2.16 -4.61
C LYS A 51 17.00 -3.07 -5.71
N PRO A 52 17.47 -2.92 -6.95
CA PRO A 52 16.92 -3.64 -8.09
C PRO A 52 17.41 -5.09 -8.13
N THR A 53 18.48 -5.40 -7.40
CA THR A 53 19.11 -6.72 -7.36
C THR A 53 19.04 -7.36 -5.97
N ILE A 54 19.00 -8.68 -5.97
CA ILE A 54 19.14 -9.52 -4.78
C ILE A 54 20.18 -10.60 -5.05
N THR A 55 20.99 -10.88 -4.04
CA THR A 55 21.93 -12.00 -4.07
C THR A 55 21.30 -13.24 -3.44
N ILE A 56 21.31 -14.34 -4.18
CA ILE A 56 21.02 -15.69 -3.68
C ILE A 56 22.36 -16.42 -3.56
N ASP A 57 22.69 -16.85 -2.35
CA ASP A 57 23.94 -17.55 -2.05
C ASP A 57 23.65 -19.04 -1.80
N PHE A 58 24.18 -19.92 -2.64
CA PHE A 58 24.01 -21.37 -2.52
C PHE A 58 24.99 -22.01 -1.54
N ASP A 59 25.98 -21.27 -1.03
CA ASP A 59 26.85 -21.71 0.07
C ASP A 59 26.05 -21.71 1.39
N GLN A 60 25.35 -22.81 1.64
CA GLN A 60 24.36 -22.94 2.72
C GLN A 60 24.54 -24.25 3.47
N TYR A 61 24.75 -24.17 4.77
CA TYR A 61 24.71 -25.34 5.66
C TYR A 61 23.31 -25.95 5.71
N LEU A 62 23.19 -27.26 5.51
CA LEU A 62 21.93 -28.01 5.51
C LEU A 62 21.66 -28.67 6.86
N THR A 63 22.70 -29.23 7.48
CA THR A 63 22.64 -29.92 8.77
C THR A 63 23.30 -29.10 9.87
N ALA A 64 23.05 -29.48 11.12
CA ALA A 64 23.68 -28.88 12.29
C ALA A 64 24.90 -29.71 12.73
N PHE A 65 25.71 -29.15 13.62
CA PHE A 65 26.75 -29.90 14.33
C PHE A 65 26.16 -31.19 14.96
N PRO A 66 26.90 -32.33 14.95
CA PRO A 66 28.31 -32.47 14.57
C PRO A 66 28.59 -32.67 13.08
N SER A 67 27.58 -33.07 12.31
CA SER A 67 27.73 -33.42 10.89
C SER A 67 27.32 -32.23 10.02
N SER A 68 28.15 -31.19 9.95
CA SER A 68 27.87 -29.99 9.14
C SER A 68 28.10 -30.26 7.66
N ILE A 69 27.01 -30.44 6.90
CA ILE A 69 26.98 -30.64 5.46
C ILE A 69 26.58 -29.32 4.80
N ASN A 70 27.28 -28.93 3.75
CA ASN A 70 26.99 -27.78 2.92
C ASN A 70 26.27 -28.21 1.63
N LEU A 71 25.37 -27.36 1.13
CA LEU A 71 24.69 -27.56 -0.15
C LEU A 71 25.67 -27.65 -1.35
N LEU A 72 26.86 -27.07 -1.23
CA LEU A 72 27.92 -27.16 -2.24
C LEU A 72 28.77 -28.44 -2.13
N ASP A 73 28.54 -29.29 -1.13
CA ASP A 73 29.30 -30.53 -0.98
C ASP A 73 28.90 -31.54 -2.08
N PRO A 74 29.82 -32.39 -2.58
CA PRO A 74 29.54 -33.30 -3.69
C PRO A 74 28.37 -34.26 -3.46
N GLU A 75 28.13 -34.67 -2.21
CA GLU A 75 27.00 -35.53 -1.83
C GLU A 75 25.63 -34.84 -1.99
N CYS A 76 25.61 -33.51 -2.03
CA CYS A 76 24.42 -32.68 -2.21
C CYS A 76 24.25 -32.19 -3.64
N GLU A 77 25.00 -32.71 -4.62
CA GLU A 77 24.96 -32.27 -6.02
C GLU A 77 23.52 -32.28 -6.58
N ARG A 78 22.76 -33.36 -6.38
CA ARG A 78 21.37 -33.47 -6.85
C ARG A 78 20.45 -32.42 -6.21
N ASP A 79 20.68 -32.10 -4.94
CA ASP A 79 19.91 -31.08 -4.22
C ASP A 79 20.22 -29.67 -4.69
N LEU A 80 21.50 -29.40 -4.96
CA LEU A 80 21.96 -28.14 -5.54
C LEU A 80 21.31 -27.92 -6.91
N ILE A 81 21.28 -28.96 -7.75
CA ILE A 81 20.60 -28.91 -9.06
C ILE A 81 19.12 -28.60 -8.87
N THR A 82 18.41 -29.36 -8.00
CA THR A 82 16.97 -29.17 -7.78
C THR A 82 16.65 -27.75 -7.31
N ILE A 83 17.36 -27.22 -6.31
CA ILE A 83 17.06 -25.89 -5.77
C ILE A 83 17.41 -24.79 -6.78
N LYS A 84 18.50 -24.94 -7.55
CA LYS A 84 18.83 -24.02 -8.64
C LYS A 84 17.76 -24.02 -9.73
N LEU A 85 17.31 -25.19 -10.20
CA LEU A 85 16.25 -25.30 -11.20
C LEU A 85 14.93 -24.70 -10.72
N VAL A 86 14.53 -24.97 -9.46
CA VAL A 86 13.32 -24.38 -8.89
C VAL A 86 13.40 -22.86 -8.85
N VAL A 87 14.53 -22.29 -8.42
CA VAL A 87 14.70 -20.83 -8.38
C VAL A 87 14.76 -20.24 -9.79
N TYR A 88 15.49 -20.87 -10.71
CA TYR A 88 15.61 -20.45 -12.11
C TYR A 88 14.24 -20.41 -12.79
N HIS A 89 13.52 -21.53 -12.82
CA HIS A 89 12.21 -21.63 -13.46
C HIS A 89 11.14 -20.83 -12.73
N SER A 90 11.32 -20.50 -11.45
CA SER A 90 10.39 -19.60 -10.77
C SER A 90 10.33 -18.21 -11.38
N LEU A 91 11.40 -17.76 -12.05
CA LEU A 91 11.52 -16.46 -12.72
C LEU A 91 11.26 -16.51 -14.23
N ASP A 92 10.97 -17.69 -14.80
CA ASP A 92 10.51 -17.79 -16.19
C ASP A 92 9.11 -17.15 -16.35
N ASP A 93 8.67 -16.98 -17.59
CA ASP A 93 7.33 -16.47 -17.88
C ASP A 93 6.25 -17.49 -17.51
N GLU A 94 5.02 -16.99 -17.30
CA GLU A 94 3.84 -17.85 -17.13
C GLU A 94 3.62 -18.70 -18.40
N PRO A 95 3.25 -19.99 -18.29
CA PRO A 95 2.73 -20.67 -17.10
C PRO A 95 3.79 -21.39 -16.24
N VAL A 96 5.07 -21.36 -16.63
CA VAL A 96 6.13 -22.10 -15.92
C VAL A 96 6.53 -21.37 -14.64
N GLY A 97 6.88 -20.09 -14.76
CA GLY A 97 7.28 -19.27 -13.62
C GLY A 97 6.12 -18.61 -12.89
N TRP A 98 6.38 -18.22 -11.64
CA TRP A 98 5.39 -17.63 -10.72
C TRP A 98 5.91 -16.40 -9.96
N ASN A 99 7.23 -16.16 -9.98
CA ASN A 99 7.84 -15.01 -9.36
C ASN A 99 8.05 -13.91 -10.39
N LYS A 100 7.53 -12.73 -10.07
CA LYS A 100 7.64 -11.54 -10.92
C LYS A 100 8.67 -10.53 -10.40
N SER A 101 9.42 -10.89 -9.36
CA SER A 101 10.46 -10.04 -8.76
C SER A 101 11.58 -10.86 -8.11
N PRO A 102 12.77 -10.27 -7.92
CA PRO A 102 13.89 -10.92 -7.24
C PRO A 102 13.56 -11.32 -5.81
N GLU A 103 12.74 -10.53 -5.10
CA GLU A 103 12.29 -10.84 -3.74
C GLU A 103 11.46 -12.12 -3.70
N GLY A 104 10.61 -12.34 -4.70
CA GLY A 104 9.82 -13.55 -4.84
C GLY A 104 10.70 -14.80 -5.01
N ALA A 105 11.73 -14.69 -5.87
CA ALA A 105 12.70 -15.75 -6.08
C ALA A 105 13.54 -16.03 -4.83
N SER A 106 14.00 -14.99 -4.13
CA SER A 106 14.71 -15.12 -2.86
C SER A 106 13.83 -15.79 -1.78
N ASN A 107 12.54 -15.44 -1.71
CA ASN A 107 11.61 -16.13 -0.81
C ASN A 107 11.42 -17.60 -1.21
N THR A 108 11.30 -17.90 -2.50
CA THR A 108 11.21 -19.27 -3.02
C THR A 108 12.44 -20.08 -2.60
N PHE A 109 13.65 -19.55 -2.82
CA PHE A 109 14.89 -20.14 -2.35
C PHE A 109 14.88 -20.43 -0.85
N ARG A 110 14.47 -19.46 -0.01
CA ARG A 110 14.42 -19.62 1.44
C ARG A 110 13.49 -20.75 1.89
N PHE A 111 12.30 -20.88 1.28
CA PHE A 111 11.36 -21.95 1.63
C PHE A 111 11.80 -23.31 1.10
N GLN A 112 12.40 -23.36 -0.10
CA GLN A 112 12.98 -24.59 -0.64
C GLN A 112 14.17 -25.08 0.20
N LEU A 113 15.05 -24.16 0.61
CA LEU A 113 16.18 -24.47 1.48
C LEU A 113 15.70 -25.02 2.82
N LEU A 114 14.68 -24.42 3.44
CA LEU A 114 14.12 -24.96 4.68
C LEU A 114 13.52 -26.36 4.48
N PHE A 115 12.81 -26.57 3.38
CA PHE A 115 12.22 -27.86 3.04
C PHE A 115 13.30 -28.95 2.84
N LEU A 116 14.40 -28.60 2.15
CA LEU A 116 15.57 -29.44 1.98
C LEU A 116 16.21 -29.83 3.33
N LYS A 117 16.39 -28.86 4.24
CA LYS A 117 16.92 -29.14 5.59
C LYS A 117 16.04 -30.11 6.37
N TRP A 118 14.72 -29.96 6.28
CA TRP A 118 13.79 -30.90 6.89
C TRP A 118 13.89 -32.29 6.25
N ARG A 119 13.99 -32.37 4.91
CA ARG A 119 14.11 -33.64 4.17
C ARG A 119 15.34 -34.43 4.60
N ILE A 120 16.52 -33.79 4.60
CA ILE A 120 17.79 -34.40 4.99
C ILE A 120 17.76 -34.83 6.46
N GLN A 121 17.23 -34.01 7.36
CA GLN A 121 17.13 -34.35 8.78
C GLN A 121 16.27 -35.60 9.03
N ASN A 122 15.28 -35.86 8.18
CA ASN A 122 14.45 -37.07 8.28
C ASN A 122 15.06 -38.27 7.52
N GLY A 123 16.31 -38.18 7.07
CA GLY A 123 17.01 -39.27 6.38
C GLY A 123 16.45 -39.60 5.00
N ILE A 124 15.75 -38.66 4.37
CA ILE A 124 15.12 -38.88 3.05
C ILE A 124 16.15 -38.52 1.98
N GLU A 125 16.73 -39.52 1.32
CA GLU A 125 17.86 -39.34 0.39
C GLU A 125 17.53 -38.51 -0.87
N SER A 126 16.30 -38.55 -1.39
CA SER A 126 15.92 -37.81 -2.61
C SER A 126 14.50 -37.26 -2.56
N TYR A 127 14.16 -36.29 -3.42
CA TYR A 127 12.79 -35.78 -3.56
C TYR A 127 11.83 -36.85 -4.12
N ALA A 128 12.32 -37.77 -4.95
CA ALA A 128 11.55 -38.91 -5.46
C ALA A 128 11.02 -39.85 -4.36
N LYS A 129 11.71 -39.93 -3.21
CA LYS A 129 11.27 -40.76 -2.06
C LYS A 129 10.16 -40.10 -1.21
N LEU A 130 9.79 -38.85 -1.50
CA LEU A 130 8.71 -38.18 -0.78
C LEU A 130 7.36 -38.81 -1.12
N ASN A 131 6.58 -39.10 -0.08
CA ASN A 131 5.28 -39.76 -0.19
C ASN A 131 4.25 -39.14 0.77
N ALA A 132 3.03 -39.67 0.78
CA ALA A 132 1.95 -39.17 1.62
C ALA A 132 2.26 -39.23 3.13
N ALA A 133 3.05 -40.21 3.60
CA ALA A 133 3.43 -40.31 5.01
C ALA A 133 4.38 -39.17 5.40
N TRP A 134 5.37 -38.88 4.55
CA TRP A 134 6.29 -37.75 4.74
C TRP A 134 5.57 -36.40 4.71
N TYR A 135 4.61 -36.23 3.81
CA TYR A 135 3.75 -35.04 3.81
C TYR A 135 2.99 -34.87 5.13
N ARG A 136 2.37 -35.94 5.65
CA ARG A 136 1.66 -35.90 6.94
C ARG A 136 2.60 -35.55 8.10
N GLN A 137 3.83 -36.08 8.10
CA GLN A 137 4.84 -35.76 9.10
C GLN A 137 5.29 -34.31 9.01
N PHE A 138 5.52 -33.78 7.81
CA PHE A 138 5.83 -32.36 7.58
C PHE A 138 4.74 -31.45 8.17
N VAL A 139 3.48 -31.71 7.82
CA VAL A 139 2.34 -30.93 8.31
C VAL A 139 2.19 -31.06 9.84
N ARG A 140 2.44 -32.24 10.41
CA ARG A 140 2.39 -32.46 11.86
C ARG A 140 3.47 -31.66 12.60
N ALA A 141 4.71 -31.67 12.11
CA ALA A 141 5.80 -30.87 12.67
C ALA A 141 5.51 -29.37 12.55
N LEU A 142 5.01 -28.94 11.39
CA LEU A 142 4.61 -27.55 11.20
C LEU A 142 3.50 -27.13 12.18
N LYS A 143 2.52 -28.00 12.46
CA LYS A 143 1.45 -27.77 13.45
C LYS A 143 1.98 -27.65 14.88
N SER A 144 2.97 -28.45 15.27
CA SER A 144 3.43 -28.54 16.67
C SER A 144 4.34 -27.39 17.08
N GLY A 145 5.20 -26.89 16.18
CA GLY A 145 6.17 -25.85 16.53
C GLY A 145 6.71 -25.05 15.35
N GLY A 146 6.07 -25.14 14.19
CA GLY A 146 6.47 -24.43 12.98
C GLY A 146 7.89 -24.74 12.55
N ARG A 147 8.67 -23.69 12.28
CA ARG A 147 10.06 -23.83 11.87
C ARG A 147 10.92 -24.58 12.89
N ASP A 148 10.70 -24.34 14.18
CA ASP A 148 11.51 -24.96 15.24
C ASP A 148 11.29 -26.47 15.29
N ALA A 149 10.04 -26.92 15.14
CA ALA A 149 9.70 -28.33 15.08
C ALA A 149 10.11 -28.98 13.75
N LEU A 150 10.07 -28.26 12.63
CA LEU A 150 10.56 -28.78 11.34
C LEU A 150 12.07 -29.07 11.37
N LEU A 151 12.84 -28.30 12.14
CA LEU A 151 14.29 -28.46 12.23
C LEU A 151 14.77 -29.15 13.51
N SER A 152 13.87 -29.66 14.36
CA SER A 152 14.24 -30.20 15.68
C SER A 152 15.21 -29.26 16.42
N MET A 153 14.85 -27.98 16.47
CA MET A 153 15.69 -26.96 17.09
C MET A 153 16.00 -27.23 18.57
N PRO A 154 15.07 -27.75 19.41
CA PRO A 154 15.40 -28.11 20.78
C PRO A 154 16.57 -29.10 20.88
N GLU A 155 16.56 -30.16 20.07
CA GLU A 155 17.59 -31.19 20.05
C GLU A 155 18.93 -30.65 19.55
N ARG A 156 18.91 -29.80 18.51
CA ARG A 156 20.11 -29.12 18.00
C ARG A 156 20.74 -28.19 19.04
N ILE A 157 19.91 -27.45 19.78
CA ILE A 157 20.35 -26.57 20.87
C ILE A 157 20.99 -27.39 21.99
N GLU A 158 20.34 -28.48 22.40
CA GLU A 158 20.86 -29.36 23.45
C GLU A 158 22.20 -29.97 23.07
N ALA A 159 22.34 -30.45 21.83
CA ALA A 159 23.60 -31.00 21.31
C ALA A 159 24.73 -29.95 21.34
N LEU A 160 24.47 -28.73 20.88
CA LEU A 160 25.46 -27.64 20.90
C LEU A 160 25.84 -27.24 22.33
N CYS A 161 24.85 -27.08 23.21
CA CYS A 161 25.07 -26.78 24.62
C CYS A 161 25.88 -27.89 25.32
N SER A 162 25.58 -29.15 25.05
CA SER A 162 26.34 -30.29 25.57
C SER A 162 27.79 -30.28 25.07
N ALA A 163 28.01 -29.97 23.80
CA ALA A 163 29.34 -29.86 23.21
C ALA A 163 30.16 -28.73 23.86
N TRP A 164 29.55 -27.57 24.12
CA TRP A 164 30.17 -26.47 24.86
C TRP A 164 30.41 -26.77 26.34
N ASP A 165 29.58 -27.59 26.98
CA ASP A 165 29.81 -28.06 28.35
C ASP A 165 30.98 -29.03 28.43
N LYS A 166 31.16 -29.85 27.40
CA LYS A 166 32.25 -30.85 27.30
C LYS A 166 33.55 -30.29 26.71
N GLY A 167 33.57 -29.03 26.27
CA GLY A 167 34.73 -28.44 25.58
C GLY A 167 35.01 -29.03 24.20
N ALA A 168 34.05 -29.74 23.59
CA ALA A 168 34.19 -30.34 22.27
C ALA A 168 34.13 -29.31 21.13
N VAL A 169 33.55 -28.14 21.41
CA VAL A 169 33.49 -26.99 20.51
C VAL A 169 33.78 -25.75 21.34
N GLU A 170 34.58 -24.83 20.82
CA GLU A 170 34.78 -23.52 21.43
C GLU A 170 33.83 -22.46 20.83
N PRO A 171 33.24 -21.58 21.63
CA PRO A 171 32.43 -20.48 21.13
C PRO A 171 33.30 -19.45 20.39
N SER A 172 32.85 -19.02 19.20
CA SER A 172 33.46 -17.89 18.51
C SER A 172 32.99 -16.56 19.12
N PHE A 173 33.89 -15.59 19.23
CA PHE A 173 33.61 -14.25 19.75
C PHE A 173 33.73 -13.18 18.65
N ASN A 174 32.90 -12.14 18.75
CA ASN A 174 33.02 -10.96 17.90
C ASN A 174 34.08 -9.98 18.45
N GLN A 175 34.34 -8.89 17.70
CA GLN A 175 35.30 -7.84 18.10
C GLN A 175 35.00 -7.17 19.45
N ARG A 176 33.81 -7.36 20.02
CA ARG A 176 33.39 -6.83 21.33
C ARG A 176 33.52 -7.84 22.46
N GLY A 177 34.10 -9.02 22.20
CA GLY A 177 34.20 -10.11 23.15
C GLY A 177 32.85 -10.77 23.48
N GLU A 178 31.85 -10.61 22.61
CA GLU A 178 30.54 -11.24 22.76
C GLU A 178 30.46 -12.47 21.86
N VAL A 179 29.81 -13.55 22.33
CA VAL A 179 29.61 -14.76 21.54
C VAL A 179 28.89 -14.41 20.24
N ASN A 180 29.48 -14.85 19.13
CA ASN A 180 29.08 -14.50 17.78
C ASN A 180 27.76 -15.20 17.41
N GLY A 181 26.70 -14.42 17.18
CA GLY A 181 25.40 -14.94 16.79
C GLY A 181 25.39 -15.65 15.42
N GLU A 182 26.30 -15.28 14.51
CA GLU A 182 26.43 -15.96 13.21
C GLU A 182 27.00 -17.37 13.39
N PHE A 183 28.03 -17.50 14.23
CA PHE A 183 28.59 -18.81 14.60
C PHE A 183 27.52 -19.72 15.20
N VAL A 184 26.72 -19.22 16.16
CA VAL A 184 25.62 -19.99 16.75
C VAL A 184 24.60 -20.43 15.70
N ALA A 185 24.24 -19.55 14.77
CA ALA A 185 23.32 -19.90 13.69
C ALA A 185 23.88 -21.01 12.80
N HIS A 186 25.14 -20.90 12.38
CA HIS A 186 25.81 -21.92 11.55
C HIS A 186 25.88 -23.27 12.26
N MET A 187 26.24 -23.29 13.55
CA MET A 187 26.30 -24.53 14.34
C MET A 187 24.94 -25.22 14.47
N LEU A 188 23.85 -24.45 14.44
CA LEU A 188 22.48 -24.96 14.42
C LEU A 188 21.97 -25.28 13.00
N GLY A 189 22.82 -25.19 11.98
CA GLY A 189 22.46 -25.44 10.58
C GLY A 189 21.55 -24.36 9.99
N LEU A 190 21.72 -23.10 10.39
CA LEU A 190 20.99 -21.93 9.89
C LEU A 190 21.93 -20.99 9.13
N GLN A 191 21.38 -20.20 8.21
CA GLN A 191 22.17 -19.31 7.35
C GLN A 191 22.84 -18.15 8.09
N ASN A 192 22.13 -17.57 9.06
CA ASN A 192 22.61 -16.40 9.78
C ASN A 192 21.86 -16.17 11.08
N SER A 193 22.36 -15.28 11.92
CA SER A 193 21.75 -14.89 13.21
C SER A 193 20.29 -14.40 13.07
N SER A 194 19.96 -13.79 11.94
CA SER A 194 18.59 -13.33 11.62
C SER A 194 17.61 -14.51 11.40
N SER A 195 18.13 -15.69 11.09
CA SER A 195 17.35 -16.91 10.87
C SER A 195 16.96 -17.64 12.15
N LEU A 196 17.57 -17.33 13.29
CA LEU A 196 17.17 -17.89 14.59
C LEU A 196 15.72 -17.47 14.93
N THR A 197 14.90 -18.37 15.44
CA THR A 197 13.56 -18.01 15.91
C THR A 197 13.63 -17.30 17.27
N SER A 198 12.59 -16.57 17.65
CA SER A 198 12.56 -15.91 18.97
C SER A 198 12.71 -16.89 20.13
N SER A 199 12.16 -18.11 20.01
CA SER A 199 12.31 -19.16 21.02
C SER A 199 13.75 -19.66 21.09
N THR A 200 14.34 -20.05 19.95
CA THR A 200 15.74 -20.49 19.87
C THR A 200 16.70 -19.43 20.43
N ARG A 201 16.52 -18.16 20.04
CA ARG A 201 17.35 -17.06 20.56
C ARG A 201 17.23 -16.90 22.07
N ALA A 202 16.01 -17.00 22.63
CA ALA A 202 15.79 -16.88 24.06
C ALA A 202 16.48 -18.01 24.84
N THR A 203 16.39 -19.25 24.35
CA THR A 203 17.06 -20.41 24.96
C THR A 203 18.59 -20.27 24.90
N MET A 204 19.15 -19.92 23.75
CA MET A 204 20.60 -19.69 23.61
C MET A 204 21.09 -18.53 24.46
N TYR A 205 20.35 -17.42 24.50
CA TYR A 205 20.70 -16.30 25.38
C TYR A 205 20.73 -16.72 26.84
N LYS A 206 19.71 -17.44 27.29
CA LYS A 206 19.61 -17.93 28.67
C LYS A 206 20.82 -18.82 29.00
N TYR A 207 21.15 -19.77 28.14
CA TYR A 207 22.31 -20.64 28.33
C TYR A 207 23.64 -19.86 28.35
N ILE A 208 23.89 -19.01 27.36
CA ILE A 208 25.16 -18.28 27.21
C ILE A 208 25.38 -17.31 28.38
N THR A 209 24.35 -16.55 28.75
CA THR A 209 24.47 -15.51 29.78
C THR A 209 24.35 -16.04 31.20
N GLN A 210 23.45 -16.98 31.47
CA GLN A 210 23.19 -17.46 32.83
C GLN A 210 24.02 -18.67 33.21
N LYS A 211 24.32 -19.57 32.26
CA LYS A 211 25.07 -20.81 32.55
C LYS A 211 26.55 -20.69 32.24
N LYS A 212 26.93 -20.02 31.13
CA LYS A 212 28.34 -19.80 30.76
C LYS A 212 28.90 -18.48 31.25
N CYS A 213 28.07 -17.58 31.79
CA CYS A 213 28.48 -16.23 32.22
C CYS A 213 29.17 -15.42 31.11
N LEU A 214 28.84 -15.70 29.84
CA LEU A 214 29.41 -15.01 28.68
C LEU A 214 28.45 -13.93 28.18
N ARG A 215 29.00 -12.92 27.50
CA ARG A 215 28.19 -11.91 26.83
C ARG A 215 27.71 -12.45 25.49
N TYR A 216 26.41 -12.33 25.20
CA TYR A 216 25.85 -12.64 23.88
C TYR A 216 25.60 -11.37 23.09
N ALA A 217 25.88 -11.38 21.78
CA ALA A 217 25.79 -10.20 20.94
C ALA A 217 24.42 -9.49 21.08
N ARG A 218 24.46 -8.20 21.44
CA ARG A 218 23.32 -7.33 21.83
C ARG A 218 22.34 -6.98 20.70
N THR A 219 22.11 -7.85 19.72
CA THR A 219 21.35 -7.48 18.51
C THR A 219 19.83 -7.47 18.69
N TYR A 220 19.25 -7.98 19.78
CA TYR A 220 17.77 -7.98 19.96
C TYR A 220 17.30 -7.83 21.41
N LYS A 221 16.19 -7.09 21.59
CA LYS A 221 15.41 -7.03 22.85
C LYS A 221 14.72 -8.38 23.06
N ILE A 222 15.08 -9.08 24.14
CA ILE A 222 14.29 -10.22 24.63
C ILE A 222 12.97 -9.67 25.09
N THR A 223 11.87 -10.21 24.55
CA THR A 223 10.55 -9.88 25.08
C THR A 223 10.45 -10.57 26.44
N GLU A 224 10.25 -9.81 27.52
CA GLU A 224 10.22 -10.32 28.91
C GLU A 224 9.17 -11.42 29.14
N LYS A 225 8.20 -11.56 28.23
CA LYS A 225 7.23 -12.65 28.24
C LYS A 225 7.57 -13.68 27.17
N PRO A 226 7.83 -14.95 27.51
CA PRO A 226 7.80 -16.03 26.53
C PRO A 226 6.41 -16.02 25.91
N LYS A 227 6.32 -15.62 24.64
CA LYS A 227 5.07 -15.80 23.90
C LYS A 227 4.77 -17.30 23.93
N SER A 228 3.60 -17.68 24.42
CA SER A 228 3.06 -19.03 24.18
C SER A 228 3.23 -19.35 22.69
N GLN A 229 3.45 -20.62 22.32
CA GLN A 229 3.62 -21.05 20.93
C GLN A 229 2.52 -20.43 20.06
N GLU A 230 2.82 -19.27 19.45
CA GLU A 230 1.82 -18.51 18.71
C GLU A 230 1.53 -19.36 17.48
N LYS A 231 0.28 -19.82 17.35
CA LYS A 231 -0.18 -20.52 16.14
C LYS A 231 0.30 -19.75 14.91
N ILE A 232 0.97 -20.46 14.00
CA ILE A 232 1.53 -19.91 12.76
C ILE A 232 0.43 -19.20 11.98
N ALA A 233 0.73 -18.04 11.42
CA ALA A 233 -0.21 -17.34 10.54
C ALA A 233 -0.49 -18.18 9.30
N GLU A 234 -1.75 -18.21 8.86
CA GLU A 234 -2.20 -18.97 7.69
C GLU A 234 -1.34 -18.73 6.44
N GLY A 235 -0.98 -17.46 6.16
CA GLY A 235 -0.11 -17.12 5.03
C GLY A 235 1.29 -17.76 5.14
N SER A 236 1.88 -17.73 6.33
CA SER A 236 3.17 -18.39 6.57
C SER A 236 3.06 -19.91 6.46
N ALA A 237 1.96 -20.51 6.94
CA ALA A 237 1.71 -21.94 6.78
C ALA A 237 1.61 -22.34 5.30
N LEU A 238 0.90 -21.55 4.49
CA LEU A 238 0.83 -21.74 3.03
C LEU A 238 2.20 -21.62 2.38
N ASP A 239 3.01 -20.64 2.80
CA ASP A 239 4.37 -20.48 2.28
C ASP A 239 5.25 -21.71 2.56
N PHE A 240 5.15 -22.32 3.75
CA PHE A 240 5.85 -23.58 4.07
C PHE A 240 5.37 -24.78 3.24
N LEU A 241 4.15 -24.74 2.71
CA LEU A 241 3.61 -25.80 1.84
C LEU A 241 3.89 -25.56 0.34
N LYS A 242 4.37 -24.37 -0.05
CA LYS A 242 4.73 -24.07 -1.44
C LYS A 242 5.73 -25.05 -2.04
N PRO A 243 6.80 -25.49 -1.34
CA PRO A 243 7.78 -26.39 -1.92
C PRO A 243 7.20 -27.67 -2.52
N TRP A 244 6.26 -28.31 -1.83
CA TRP A 244 5.55 -29.49 -2.33
C TRP A 244 4.83 -29.25 -3.66
N THR A 245 4.23 -28.07 -3.83
CA THR A 245 3.48 -27.71 -5.04
C THR A 245 4.43 -27.33 -6.18
N GLN A 246 5.47 -26.56 -5.87
CA GLN A 246 6.47 -26.09 -6.82
C GLN A 246 7.27 -27.26 -7.42
N LEU A 247 7.73 -28.19 -6.58
CA LEU A 247 8.42 -29.40 -7.03
C LEU A 247 7.52 -30.27 -7.91
N TRP A 248 6.23 -30.38 -7.58
CA TRP A 248 5.29 -31.17 -8.39
C TRP A 248 5.03 -30.53 -9.76
N HIS A 249 4.91 -29.19 -9.80
CA HIS A 249 4.74 -28.42 -11.03
C HIS A 249 5.95 -28.56 -11.95
N LEU A 250 7.15 -28.53 -11.38
CA LEU A 250 8.41 -28.63 -12.11
C LEU A 250 8.91 -30.07 -12.30
N ARG A 251 8.15 -31.11 -11.91
CA ARG A 251 8.64 -32.50 -11.89
C ARG A 251 9.21 -32.99 -13.23
N GLU A 252 8.66 -32.51 -14.35
CA GLU A 252 9.11 -32.89 -15.70
C GLU A 252 10.44 -32.21 -16.08
N LEU A 253 10.72 -31.05 -15.47
CA LEU A 253 11.99 -30.32 -15.60
C LEU A 253 13.03 -30.78 -14.56
N LEU A 254 12.63 -31.60 -13.58
CA LEU A 254 13.47 -32.16 -12.53
C LEU A 254 13.79 -33.63 -12.82
N GLY A 255 14.22 -33.94 -14.06
CA GLY A 255 14.43 -35.33 -14.51
C GLY A 255 15.42 -36.14 -13.67
N HIS A 256 16.36 -35.47 -12.98
CA HIS A 256 17.35 -36.10 -12.10
C HIS A 256 16.80 -36.50 -10.72
N ASP A 257 15.76 -35.81 -10.23
CA ASP A 257 15.12 -36.09 -8.93
C ASP A 257 13.66 -35.57 -8.86
N PRO A 258 12.74 -36.17 -9.63
CA PRO A 258 11.35 -35.72 -9.68
C PRO A 258 10.63 -36.10 -8.39
N ILE A 259 9.83 -35.18 -7.80
CA ILE A 259 9.10 -35.47 -6.57
C ILE A 259 8.09 -36.62 -6.75
N GLY A 260 8.10 -37.58 -5.83
CA GLY A 260 7.27 -38.79 -5.91
C GLY A 260 5.79 -38.62 -5.53
N TYR A 261 5.38 -37.44 -5.05
CA TYR A 261 4.05 -37.24 -4.45
C TYR A 261 3.44 -35.87 -4.70
N ARG A 262 2.19 -35.88 -5.16
CA ARG A 262 1.36 -34.69 -5.33
C ARG A 262 0.63 -34.36 -4.03
N ALA A 263 1.16 -33.40 -3.29
CA ALA A 263 0.55 -32.98 -2.02
C ALA A 263 -0.80 -32.27 -2.17
N HIS A 264 -1.01 -31.55 -3.28
CA HIS A 264 -2.19 -30.71 -3.48
C HIS A 264 -2.75 -30.88 -4.90
N LEU A 265 -4.07 -31.00 -5.01
CA LEU A 265 -4.75 -31.06 -6.31
C LEU A 265 -4.87 -29.68 -6.94
N ASN A 266 -5.21 -28.68 -6.14
CA ASN A 266 -5.41 -27.29 -6.56
C ASN A 266 -5.20 -26.33 -5.38
N GLU A 267 -5.26 -25.02 -5.64
CA GLU A 267 -5.11 -23.99 -4.60
C GLU A 267 -6.16 -24.09 -3.48
N ARG A 268 -7.40 -24.49 -3.79
CA ARG A 268 -8.46 -24.64 -2.77
C ARG A 268 -8.15 -25.77 -1.80
N ASP A 269 -7.65 -26.88 -2.30
CA ASP A 269 -7.20 -28.02 -1.50
C ASP A 269 -6.06 -27.59 -0.56
N LYS A 270 -5.03 -26.90 -1.09
CA LYS A 270 -3.93 -26.36 -0.28
C LYS A 270 -4.41 -25.42 0.83
N ILE A 271 -5.35 -24.51 0.55
CA ILE A 271 -5.95 -23.62 1.56
C ILE A 271 -6.72 -24.42 2.62
N SER A 272 -7.40 -25.49 2.22
CA SER A 272 -8.15 -26.34 3.16
C SER A 272 -7.23 -27.06 4.17
N GLN A 273 -6.00 -27.38 3.78
CA GLN A 273 -5.01 -28.08 4.60
C GLN A 273 -4.43 -27.21 5.73
N VAL A 274 -4.58 -25.88 5.67
CA VAL A 274 -4.03 -24.94 6.66
C VAL A 274 -5.08 -24.36 7.62
N LYS A 275 -6.30 -24.93 7.67
CA LYS A 275 -7.38 -24.47 8.59
C LYS A 275 -7.02 -24.49 10.08
N TRP A 276 -6.00 -25.25 10.46
CA TRP A 276 -5.46 -25.29 11.82
C TRP A 276 -4.61 -24.06 12.18
N ALA A 277 -4.12 -23.32 11.17
CA ALA A 277 -3.30 -22.14 11.34
C ALA A 277 -4.14 -20.95 11.81
N LYS A 278 -3.47 -19.94 12.37
CA LYS A 278 -4.12 -18.70 12.80
C LYS A 278 -4.60 -17.95 11.56
N THR A 279 -5.92 -17.85 11.42
CA THR A 279 -6.55 -17.11 10.34
C THR A 279 -6.06 -15.67 10.37
N ARG A 280 -5.73 -15.15 9.19
CA ARG A 280 -5.31 -13.75 9.08
C ARG A 280 -6.51 -12.87 9.45
N LYS A 281 -6.48 -12.30 10.67
CA LYS A 281 -7.35 -11.17 10.97
C LYS A 281 -6.97 -10.05 10.01
N ARG A 282 -7.94 -9.58 9.23
CA ARG A 282 -7.75 -8.44 8.34
C ARG A 282 -7.20 -7.29 9.17
N THR A 283 -6.19 -6.58 8.65
CA THR A 283 -5.72 -5.34 9.29
C THR A 283 -6.93 -4.44 9.48
N LYS A 284 -7.20 -4.07 10.73
CA LYS A 284 -8.33 -3.20 11.02
C LYS A 284 -8.11 -1.84 10.35
N ASP A 285 -9.20 -1.17 10.03
CA ASP A 285 -9.15 0.16 9.45
C ASP A 285 -8.78 1.19 10.48
N ALA A 286 -7.98 2.18 10.08
CA ALA A 286 -7.66 3.27 10.98
C ALA A 286 -8.94 4.07 11.27
N PRO A 287 -9.23 4.38 12.55
CA PRO A 287 -10.38 5.19 12.94
C PRO A 287 -10.32 6.55 12.27
N GLU A 288 -11.45 7.02 11.76
CA GLU A 288 -11.45 8.15 10.84
C GLU A 288 -11.20 9.48 11.54
N TYR A 289 -11.68 9.61 12.77
CA TYR A 289 -11.38 10.76 13.62
C TYR A 289 -9.88 10.89 13.89
N GLN A 290 -9.24 9.84 14.43
CA GLN A 290 -7.80 9.86 14.71
C GLN A 290 -6.95 9.99 13.44
N THR A 291 -7.37 9.37 12.34
CA THR A 291 -6.67 9.49 11.05
C THR A 291 -6.73 10.92 10.51
N SER A 292 -7.92 11.54 10.55
CA SER A 292 -8.12 12.93 10.10
C SER A 292 -7.36 13.91 10.99
N TRP A 293 -7.42 13.71 12.31
CA TRP A 293 -6.66 14.51 13.27
C TRP A 293 -5.15 14.43 12.99
N LEU A 294 -4.62 13.22 12.77
CA LEU A 294 -3.20 13.02 12.47
C LEU A 294 -2.79 13.75 11.19
N ILE A 295 -3.59 13.62 10.13
CA ILE A 295 -3.32 14.29 8.85
C ILE A 295 -3.38 15.81 9.02
N ASP A 296 -4.38 16.34 9.70
CA ASP A 296 -4.54 17.77 9.99
C ASP A 296 -3.36 18.33 10.79
N ALA A 297 -2.95 17.64 11.86
CA ALA A 297 -1.80 18.02 12.66
C ALA A 297 -0.49 18.03 11.84
N CYS A 298 -0.29 17.04 10.97
CA CYS A 298 0.86 17.02 10.06
C CYS A 298 0.80 18.19 9.06
N LEU A 299 -0.38 18.49 8.50
CA LEU A 299 -0.57 19.61 7.56
C LEU A 299 -0.26 20.95 8.21
N LYS A 300 -0.77 21.19 9.43
CA LYS A 300 -0.50 22.41 10.20
C LYS A 300 1.01 22.66 10.36
N LEU A 301 1.78 21.62 10.71
CA LEU A 301 3.22 21.75 10.89
C LEU A 301 3.99 21.92 9.58
N VAL A 302 3.60 21.20 8.52
CA VAL A 302 4.31 21.25 7.23
C VAL A 302 4.10 22.59 6.51
N HIS A 303 2.96 23.25 6.73
CA HIS A 303 2.67 24.56 6.14
C HIS A 303 3.03 25.75 7.02
N ASP A 304 3.48 25.53 8.26
CA ASP A 304 3.88 26.61 9.16
C ASP A 304 5.37 26.94 9.05
N ASP A 305 5.72 28.21 9.22
CA ASP A 305 7.10 28.71 9.14
C ASP A 305 8.03 28.11 10.22
N ILE A 306 7.50 27.48 11.28
CA ILE A 306 8.28 26.75 12.29
C ILE A 306 9.35 25.87 11.66
N VAL A 307 9.03 25.14 10.59
CA VAL A 307 9.98 24.19 9.97
C VAL A 307 11.16 24.94 9.35
N LYS A 308 10.88 26.05 8.65
CA LYS A 308 11.89 26.89 8.04
C LYS A 308 12.77 27.54 9.11
N GLU A 309 12.15 28.12 10.13
CA GLU A 309 12.84 28.75 11.26
C GLU A 309 13.75 27.77 12.00
N LEU A 310 13.29 26.54 12.26
CA LEU A 310 14.11 25.50 12.90
C LEU A 310 15.30 25.07 12.04
N LEU A 311 15.11 24.94 10.72
CA LEU A 311 16.21 24.60 9.82
C LEU A 311 17.25 25.74 9.80
N ASP A 312 16.82 26.99 9.76
CA ASP A 312 17.70 28.16 9.76
C ASP A 312 18.50 28.27 11.09
N ILE A 313 17.86 28.00 12.23
CA ILE A 313 18.53 27.90 13.55
C ILE A 313 19.60 26.81 13.52
N VAL A 314 19.30 25.65 12.94
CA VAL A 314 20.23 24.52 12.91
C VAL A 314 21.39 24.75 11.95
N GLU A 315 21.16 25.43 10.83
CA GLU A 315 22.20 25.73 9.83
C GLU A 315 23.22 26.76 10.33
N ASN A 316 22.75 27.81 11.02
CA ASN A 316 23.57 29.00 11.29
C ASN A 316 23.65 29.42 12.76
N GLY A 317 22.90 28.75 13.64
CA GLY A 317 22.63 29.23 14.98
C GLY A 317 22.78 28.18 16.08
N LEU A 318 23.72 27.24 15.95
CA LEU A 318 24.07 26.29 17.02
C LEU A 318 25.47 26.58 17.57
N ASP A 319 25.61 26.52 18.89
CA ASP A 319 26.91 26.60 19.56
C ASP A 319 27.65 25.24 19.58
N GLN A 320 28.83 25.20 20.19
CA GLN A 320 29.66 24.00 20.30
C GLN A 320 29.01 22.88 21.13
N THR A 321 28.04 23.21 21.99
CA THR A 321 27.28 22.25 22.80
C THR A 321 26.03 21.75 22.07
N GLY A 322 25.71 22.33 20.92
CA GLY A 322 24.51 22.05 20.14
C GLY A 322 23.27 22.80 20.63
N CYS A 323 23.42 23.84 21.44
CA CYS A 323 22.31 24.71 21.85
C CYS A 323 22.10 25.84 20.82
N PRO A 324 20.85 26.32 20.61
CA PRO A 324 20.60 27.50 19.80
C PRO A 324 21.32 28.74 20.35
N THR A 325 22.06 29.45 19.51
CA THR A 325 22.74 30.71 19.86
C THR A 325 21.74 31.85 20.07
N ASP A 326 20.64 31.85 19.30
CA ASP A 326 19.51 32.76 19.46
C ASP A 326 18.35 32.06 20.19
N LEU A 327 18.41 32.06 21.52
CA LEU A 327 17.37 31.47 22.36
C LEU A 327 16.02 32.18 22.23
N LYS A 328 15.99 33.49 21.97
CA LYS A 328 14.73 34.24 21.79
C LYS A 328 14.02 33.80 20.51
N ARG A 329 14.76 33.60 19.42
CA ARG A 329 14.20 33.06 18.17
C ARG A 329 13.70 31.63 18.36
N PHE A 330 14.41 30.81 19.13
CA PHE A 330 13.95 29.46 19.48
C PHE A 330 12.69 29.47 20.39
N GLU A 331 12.61 30.38 21.36
CA GLU A 331 11.43 30.58 22.20
C GLU A 331 10.19 30.92 21.36
N LYS A 332 10.34 31.81 20.35
CA LYS A 332 9.26 32.11 19.39
C LYS A 332 8.76 30.87 18.65
N VAL A 333 9.65 29.96 18.26
CA VAL A 333 9.26 28.68 17.65
C VAL A 333 8.42 27.85 18.63
N ASN A 334 8.86 27.77 19.89
CA ASN A 334 8.14 27.03 20.93
C ASN A 334 6.79 27.67 21.31
N ASP A 335 6.69 28.99 21.26
CA ASP A 335 5.44 29.72 21.45
C ASP A 335 4.47 29.46 20.29
N ARG A 336 4.98 29.44 19.05
CA ARG A 336 4.17 29.09 17.88
C ARG A 336 3.69 27.64 17.94
N LEU A 337 4.54 26.70 18.35
CA LEU A 337 4.15 25.30 18.59
C LEU A 337 3.03 25.21 19.63
N ARG A 338 3.16 25.93 20.75
CA ARG A 338 2.13 25.98 21.80
C ARG A 338 0.82 26.56 21.28
N HIS A 339 0.87 27.63 20.49
CA HIS A 339 -0.31 28.25 19.88
C HIS A 339 -1.03 27.30 18.92
N LEU A 340 -0.30 26.45 18.20
CA LEU A 340 -0.85 25.39 17.36
C LEU A 340 -1.32 24.15 18.14
N GLY A 341 -1.11 24.12 19.47
CA GLY A 341 -1.50 23.02 20.35
C GLY A 341 -0.52 21.85 20.41
N PHE A 342 0.74 22.07 20.02
CA PHE A 342 1.79 21.02 20.02
C PHE A 342 2.75 21.15 21.21
N PRO A 343 3.39 20.03 21.64
CA PRO A 343 4.41 20.07 22.68
C PRO A 343 5.66 20.85 22.25
N GLN A 344 6.35 21.40 23.23
CA GLN A 344 7.57 22.17 23.02
C GLN A 344 8.78 21.30 22.73
N LEU A 345 9.77 21.88 22.05
CA LEU A 345 11.07 21.30 21.80
C LEU A 345 12.07 21.75 22.87
N GLN A 346 13.04 20.89 23.15
CA GLN A 346 14.17 21.23 23.99
C GLN A 346 15.15 22.15 23.23
N PRO A 347 15.74 23.16 23.90
CA PRO A 347 16.73 24.08 23.30
C PRO A 347 18.10 23.40 23.16
N ILE A 348 18.12 22.16 22.66
CA ILE A 348 19.34 21.40 22.39
C ILE A 348 19.13 20.55 21.14
N TYR A 349 20.16 20.50 20.30
CA TYR A 349 20.12 19.73 19.07
C TYR A 349 20.03 18.23 19.36
N ASN A 350 20.93 17.69 20.17
CA ASN A 350 20.95 16.28 20.52
C ASN A 350 21.51 16.09 21.92
N VAL A 351 20.89 15.23 22.74
CA VAL A 351 21.47 14.85 24.02
C VAL A 351 22.38 13.63 23.80
N SER A 352 23.64 13.74 24.22
CA SER A 352 24.55 12.60 24.29
C SER A 352 24.28 11.77 25.55
N THR A 353 23.09 11.19 25.70
CA THR A 353 22.85 10.18 26.74
C THR A 353 22.98 8.78 26.15
N ARG A 354 23.61 7.87 26.91
CA ARG A 354 23.66 6.44 26.58
C ARG A 354 22.22 5.97 26.30
N LYS A 355 21.98 5.37 25.13
CA LYS A 355 20.66 4.88 24.66
C LYS A 355 19.82 4.30 25.81
N GLY A 356 18.75 5.00 26.22
CA GLY A 356 17.76 4.46 27.15
C GLY A 356 17.06 5.46 28.06
N GLU A 357 17.68 6.61 28.35
CA GLU A 357 17.20 7.56 29.38
C GLU A 357 16.73 8.90 28.79
N GLN A 358 16.06 8.89 27.64
CA GLN A 358 15.33 10.08 27.21
C GLN A 358 13.94 10.00 27.82
N PRO A 359 13.52 10.94 28.68
CA PRO A 359 12.12 11.06 29.08
C PRO A 359 11.27 11.12 27.82
N HIS A 360 10.23 10.29 27.73
CA HIS A 360 9.39 10.17 26.55
C HIS A 360 8.71 11.49 26.14
N ASP A 361 8.67 12.45 27.07
CA ASP A 361 7.95 13.72 26.93
C ASP A 361 8.83 14.87 26.40
N LEU A 362 10.16 14.70 26.34
CA LEU A 362 11.09 15.74 25.91
C LEU A 362 11.68 15.42 24.54
N VAL A 363 11.49 16.32 23.56
CA VAL A 363 11.91 16.12 22.17
C VAL A 363 12.97 17.13 21.78
N THR A 364 14.14 16.64 21.36
CA THR A 364 15.23 17.49 20.86
C THR A 364 14.99 17.95 19.43
N ILE A 365 15.68 19.02 19.01
CA ILE A 365 15.61 19.54 17.63
C ILE A 365 15.97 18.45 16.62
N ARG A 366 17.03 17.66 16.87
CA ARG A 366 17.43 16.54 16.00
C ARG A 366 16.34 15.46 15.88
N THR A 367 15.67 15.14 16.99
CA THR A 367 14.58 14.16 16.97
C THR A 367 13.42 14.68 16.11
N PHE A 368 13.03 15.93 16.31
CA PHE A 368 11.99 16.56 15.51
C PHE A 368 12.36 16.55 14.01
N LEU A 369 13.53 17.06 13.63
CA LEU A 369 13.95 17.19 12.23
C LEU A 369 14.23 15.87 11.52
N LEU A 370 14.86 14.90 12.18
CA LEU A 370 15.33 13.67 11.51
C LEU A 370 14.42 12.46 11.75
N VAL A 371 13.47 12.56 12.67
CA VAL A 371 12.51 11.49 12.96
C VAL A 371 11.09 11.93 12.70
N PHE A 372 10.62 13.03 13.29
CA PHE A 372 9.20 13.38 13.21
C PHE A 372 8.82 14.07 11.91
N LEU A 373 9.56 15.09 11.49
CA LEU A 373 9.29 15.85 10.29
C LEU A 373 9.25 14.99 9.01
N PRO A 374 10.18 14.04 8.77
CA PRO A 374 10.10 13.13 7.63
C PRO A 374 8.88 12.20 7.71
N ILE A 375 8.42 11.86 8.92
CA ILE A 375 7.23 11.03 9.15
C ILE A 375 5.97 11.83 8.85
N PHE A 376 5.89 13.10 9.26
CA PHE A 376 4.77 13.98 8.95
C PHE A 376 4.63 14.18 7.43
N CYS A 377 5.74 14.47 6.75
CA CYS A 377 5.79 14.57 5.29
C CYS A 377 5.35 13.25 4.64
N SER A 378 5.78 12.11 5.19
CA SER A 378 5.37 10.79 4.70
C SER A 378 3.89 10.50 4.89
N VAL A 379 3.29 10.93 6.00
CA VAL A 379 1.85 10.80 6.26
C VAL A 379 1.07 11.59 5.21
N ILE A 380 1.45 12.85 4.95
CA ILE A 380 0.82 13.69 3.92
C ILE A 380 0.96 13.04 2.54
N ILE A 381 2.17 12.63 2.14
CA ILE A 381 2.39 11.96 0.85
C ILE A 381 1.50 10.72 0.76
N CYS A 382 1.53 9.81 1.74
CA CYS A 382 0.71 8.59 1.71
C CYS A 382 -0.80 8.88 1.71
N ALA A 383 -1.25 9.89 2.46
CA ALA A 383 -2.65 10.25 2.60
C ALA A 383 -3.23 10.89 1.33
N PHE A 384 -2.45 11.65 0.56
CA PHE A 384 -2.94 12.38 -0.62
C PHE A 384 -2.54 11.78 -1.97
N THR A 385 -1.65 10.80 -2.01
CA THR A 385 -1.22 10.10 -3.25
C THR A 385 -1.68 8.64 -3.30
N ALA A 386 -2.17 8.16 -2.16
CA ALA A 386 -2.56 6.77 -1.96
C ALA A 386 -1.47 5.75 -2.31
N ARG A 387 -0.18 6.12 -2.24
CA ARG A 387 0.94 5.21 -2.55
C ARG A 387 1.18 4.18 -1.47
N ARG A 388 1.77 3.04 -1.88
CA ARG A 388 2.28 2.02 -0.94
C ARG A 388 3.60 2.50 -0.32
N ASP A 389 3.99 1.89 0.80
CA ASP A 389 5.20 2.30 1.53
C ASP A 389 6.48 2.11 0.70
N ASP A 390 6.55 1.02 -0.07
CA ASP A 390 7.64 0.72 -1.01
C ASP A 390 7.69 1.72 -2.18
N GLU A 391 6.54 2.07 -2.75
CA GLU A 391 6.41 3.11 -3.79
C GLU A 391 6.90 4.48 -3.28
N ARG A 392 6.46 4.88 -2.07
CA ARG A 392 6.94 6.11 -1.41
C ARG A 392 8.46 6.08 -1.15
N ASN A 393 9.00 4.95 -0.69
CA ASN A 393 10.44 4.82 -0.42
C ASN A 393 11.30 4.91 -1.69
N CYS A 394 10.70 4.79 -2.88
CA CYS A 394 11.35 4.93 -4.18
C CYS A 394 11.06 6.29 -4.85
N LEU A 395 10.58 7.30 -4.11
CA LEU A 395 10.48 8.65 -4.66
C LEU A 395 11.89 9.25 -4.85
N LYS A 396 12.09 9.88 -6.01
CA LYS A 396 13.32 10.62 -6.33
C LYS A 396 13.24 12.08 -5.87
N ILE A 397 14.39 12.75 -5.81
CA ILE A 397 14.48 14.17 -5.43
C ILE A 397 13.69 15.12 -6.36
N ASP A 398 13.55 14.75 -7.63
CA ASP A 398 12.87 15.45 -8.71
C ASP A 398 11.47 14.87 -8.99
N CYS A 399 10.89 14.14 -8.04
CA CYS A 399 9.61 13.45 -8.23
C CYS A 399 8.40 14.37 -8.43
N VAL A 400 8.52 15.69 -8.29
CA VAL A 400 7.41 16.64 -8.50
C VAL A 400 7.62 17.39 -9.80
N GLU A 401 6.61 17.33 -10.66
CA GLU A 401 6.55 18.00 -11.96
C GLU A 401 5.41 19.01 -11.96
N ILE A 402 5.62 20.13 -12.66
CA ILE A 402 4.59 21.15 -12.91
C ILE A 402 4.36 21.14 -14.42
N ASP A 403 3.14 20.88 -14.87
CA ASP A 403 2.83 20.89 -16.29
C ASP A 403 2.68 22.31 -16.86
N THR A 404 2.46 22.43 -18.17
CA THR A 404 2.27 23.71 -18.87
C THR A 404 1.10 24.52 -18.34
N ASN A 405 0.14 23.87 -17.69
CA ASN A 405 -1.08 24.47 -17.16
C ASN A 405 -0.95 24.81 -15.66
N GLY A 406 0.23 24.59 -15.06
CA GLY A 406 0.50 24.83 -13.65
C GLY A 406 0.02 23.72 -12.71
N ASN A 407 -0.48 22.59 -13.23
CA ASN A 407 -0.92 21.48 -12.38
C ASN A 407 0.27 20.70 -11.83
N LEU A 408 0.14 20.22 -10.60
CA LEU A 408 1.17 19.49 -9.89
C LEU A 408 1.00 17.97 -10.08
N TRP A 409 2.10 17.34 -10.48
CA TRP A 409 2.20 15.90 -10.71
C TRP A 409 3.29 15.28 -9.84
N LEU A 410 3.08 14.04 -9.41
CA LEU A 410 4.08 13.23 -8.74
C LEU A 410 4.47 12.05 -9.63
N ASN A 411 5.74 11.99 -10.00
CA ASN A 411 6.39 10.89 -10.68
C ASN A 411 6.80 9.84 -9.64
N CYS A 412 6.12 8.70 -9.65
CA CYS A 412 6.31 7.68 -8.63
C CYS A 412 6.26 6.26 -9.20
N LEU A 413 7.01 5.35 -8.59
CA LEU A 413 6.96 3.93 -8.92
C LEU A 413 5.56 3.37 -8.64
N ILE A 414 5.01 2.63 -9.61
CA ILE A 414 3.78 1.85 -9.46
C ILE A 414 4.15 0.37 -9.35
N ALA A 415 4.44 -0.10 -8.14
CA ALA A 415 5.19 -1.33 -7.91
C ALA A 415 4.51 -2.62 -8.39
N LYS A 416 3.17 -2.69 -8.36
CA LYS A 416 2.43 -3.94 -8.62
C LYS A 416 2.08 -4.15 -10.10
N ASN A 417 1.49 -3.12 -10.70
CA ASN A 417 0.73 -3.26 -11.94
C ASN A 417 1.50 -2.76 -13.17
N ILE A 418 2.12 -1.58 -13.08
CA ILE A 418 2.94 -1.01 -14.18
C ILE A 418 4.41 -1.42 -14.01
N ARG A 419 4.89 -1.46 -12.75
CA ARG A 419 6.29 -1.72 -12.35
C ARG A 419 7.30 -0.71 -12.87
N ASP A 420 6.81 0.47 -13.23
CA ASP A 420 7.59 1.59 -13.70
C ASP A 420 7.14 2.88 -13.00
N VAL A 421 7.86 3.96 -13.26
CA VAL A 421 7.51 5.32 -12.86
C VAL A 421 6.35 5.80 -13.72
N ASP A 422 5.34 6.37 -13.07
CA ASP A 422 4.20 6.97 -13.73
C ASP A 422 3.75 8.21 -12.94
N ARG A 423 3.07 9.12 -13.63
CA ARG A 423 2.62 10.40 -13.07
C ARG A 423 1.22 10.28 -12.47
N ILE A 424 1.02 10.88 -11.31
CA ILE A 424 -0.28 11.03 -10.66
C ILE A 424 -0.50 12.48 -10.22
N PRO A 425 -1.74 13.00 -10.25
CA PRO A 425 -2.00 14.36 -9.80
C PRO A 425 -1.84 14.45 -8.28
N ILE A 426 -1.33 15.59 -7.80
CA ILE A 426 -1.11 15.84 -6.37
C ILE A 426 -1.54 17.26 -5.95
N PRO A 427 -1.93 17.46 -4.68
CA PRO A 427 -2.16 18.81 -4.14
C PRO A 427 -0.85 19.50 -3.74
N SER A 428 -0.90 20.82 -3.58
CA SER A 428 0.23 21.66 -3.12
C SER A 428 0.83 21.19 -1.78
N SER A 429 0.02 20.63 -0.88
CA SER A 429 0.48 20.03 0.37
C SER A 429 1.50 18.90 0.19
N VAL A 430 1.36 18.09 -0.89
CA VAL A 430 2.33 17.04 -1.20
C VAL A 430 3.63 17.67 -1.69
N LYS A 431 3.57 18.71 -2.53
CA LYS A 431 4.76 19.46 -2.96
C LYS A 431 5.49 20.06 -1.75
N ALA A 432 4.80 20.70 -0.83
CA ALA A 432 5.40 21.26 0.40
C ALA A 432 6.12 20.18 1.23
N ALA A 433 5.47 19.02 1.41
CA ALA A 433 6.08 17.88 2.10
C ALA A 433 7.34 17.36 1.36
N VAL A 434 7.31 17.26 0.03
CA VAL A 434 8.47 16.87 -0.78
C VAL A 434 9.60 17.89 -0.65
N ASP A 435 9.30 19.19 -0.71
CA ASP A 435 10.27 20.27 -0.62
C ASP A 435 11.04 20.26 0.72
N ILE A 436 10.33 20.01 1.83
CA ILE A 436 10.96 19.87 3.15
C ILE A 436 11.91 18.67 3.18
N VAL A 437 11.47 17.50 2.69
CA VAL A 437 12.31 16.30 2.69
C VAL A 437 13.50 16.48 1.74
N ARG A 438 13.30 17.17 0.61
CA ARG A 438 14.37 17.54 -0.33
C ARG A 438 15.42 18.44 0.32
N ARG A 439 15.01 19.42 1.15
CA ARG A 439 15.95 20.23 1.95
C ARG A 439 16.71 19.39 2.98
N LEU A 440 16.06 18.42 3.63
CA LEU A 440 16.76 17.49 4.53
C LEU A 440 17.72 16.54 3.78
N HIS A 441 17.39 16.21 2.53
CA HIS A 441 18.22 15.40 1.66
C HIS A 441 19.49 16.14 1.22
N SER A 442 19.41 17.45 0.94
CA SER A 442 20.56 18.24 0.48
C SER A 442 21.72 18.33 1.49
N TYR A 443 21.52 17.97 2.76
CA TYR A 443 22.62 17.88 3.74
C TYR A 443 23.48 16.62 3.58
N ASN A 444 23.18 15.73 2.65
CA ASN A 444 23.93 14.49 2.46
C ASN A 444 25.27 14.77 1.76
N ARG A 445 26.32 15.00 2.56
CA ARG A 445 27.68 15.33 2.06
C ARG A 445 28.51 14.09 1.70
N PHE A 446 28.07 12.89 2.03
CA PHE A 446 28.86 11.66 1.91
C PHE A 446 28.35 10.71 0.83
N ARG A 447 27.21 11.01 0.22
CA ARG A 447 26.60 10.13 -0.77
C ARG A 447 25.77 10.93 -1.76
N GLU A 448 26.16 10.88 -3.02
CA GLU A 448 25.25 11.21 -4.12
C GLU A 448 24.18 10.11 -4.19
N ASP A 449 22.94 10.49 -3.93
CA ASP A 449 21.81 9.57 -3.82
C ASP A 449 20.59 10.27 -4.41
N GLU A 450 19.88 9.63 -5.34
CA GLU A 450 18.71 10.24 -5.98
C GLU A 450 17.42 10.04 -5.17
N TRP A 451 17.43 9.23 -4.11
CA TRP A 451 16.22 8.86 -3.39
C TRP A 451 15.88 9.89 -2.30
N LEU A 452 14.69 10.49 -2.42
CA LEU A 452 14.20 11.60 -1.59
C LEU A 452 14.36 11.35 -0.08
N PHE A 453 14.00 10.15 0.39
CA PHE A 453 14.03 9.80 1.81
C PHE A 453 15.40 9.36 2.35
N ASN A 454 16.46 9.37 1.53
CA ASN A 454 17.85 9.22 2.00
C ASN A 454 18.37 10.55 2.54
N ILE A 455 17.76 11.00 3.63
CA ILE A 455 18.10 12.26 4.27
C ILE A 455 19.37 12.14 5.13
N ALA A 456 19.95 13.29 5.45
CA ALA A 456 21.12 13.38 6.30
C ALA A 456 20.92 14.38 7.45
N CYS A 457 21.74 14.22 8.48
CA CYS A 457 21.80 15.13 9.61
C CYS A 457 22.43 16.46 9.18
N PRO A 458 21.75 17.61 9.30
CA PRO A 458 22.29 18.92 8.87
C PRO A 458 23.63 19.28 9.53
N VAL A 459 23.80 18.91 10.80
CA VAL A 459 25.03 19.22 11.57
C VAL A 459 26.19 18.29 11.24
N THR A 460 25.94 16.99 11.03
CA THR A 460 27.02 15.99 10.89
C THR A 460 27.20 15.46 9.47
N GLY A 461 26.27 15.78 8.56
CA GLY A 461 26.16 15.20 7.21
C GLY A 461 25.83 13.71 7.19
N ARG A 462 25.74 13.03 8.34
CA ARG A 462 25.59 11.57 8.39
C ARG A 462 24.18 11.13 7.98
N PRO A 463 24.02 10.01 7.26
CA PRO A 463 22.70 9.48 6.90
C PRO A 463 21.80 9.24 8.11
N ALA A 464 20.53 9.59 7.98
CA ALA A 464 19.50 9.31 8.98
C ALA A 464 18.48 8.28 8.44
N LEU A 465 18.16 7.28 9.26
CA LEU A 465 17.23 6.22 8.88
C LEU A 465 15.78 6.66 9.10
N VAL A 466 15.05 6.92 8.02
CA VAL A 466 13.61 7.17 8.05
C VAL A 466 12.87 5.84 7.91
N SER A 467 12.07 5.48 8.92
CA SER A 467 11.20 4.31 8.88
C SER A 467 9.82 4.68 9.37
N LEU A 468 8.86 4.74 8.44
CA LEU A 468 7.47 5.10 8.73
C LEU A 468 6.87 4.17 9.79
N SER A 469 6.91 2.86 9.53
CA SER A 469 6.34 1.85 10.43
C SER A 469 6.95 1.86 11.84
N LYS A 470 8.22 2.21 12.01
CA LYS A 470 8.88 2.18 13.33
C LYS A 470 8.63 3.45 14.15
N ASN A 471 8.48 4.60 13.50
CA ASN A 471 8.42 5.89 14.18
C ASN A 471 7.02 6.50 14.25
N LEU A 472 6.04 5.97 13.49
CA LEU A 472 4.69 6.54 13.43
C LEU A 472 4.00 6.60 14.79
N LYS A 473 4.10 5.55 15.62
CA LYS A 473 3.55 5.55 16.98
C LYS A 473 4.17 6.66 17.85
N ARG A 474 5.50 6.83 17.78
CA ARG A 474 6.20 7.87 18.54
C ARG A 474 5.79 9.27 18.07
N SER A 475 5.63 9.46 16.77
CA SER A 475 5.14 10.71 16.17
C SER A 475 3.70 11.02 16.55
N CYS A 476 2.80 10.03 16.56
CA CYS A 476 1.41 10.20 16.98
C CYS A 476 1.30 10.63 18.45
N ASN A 477 2.10 10.01 19.32
CA ASN A 477 2.16 10.37 20.74
C ASN A 477 2.62 11.82 20.94
N TRP A 478 3.66 12.25 20.21
CA TRP A 478 4.15 13.63 20.32
C TRP A 478 3.16 14.65 19.77
N LEU A 479 2.48 14.35 18.65
CA LEU A 479 1.43 15.25 18.17
C LEU A 479 0.25 15.33 19.15
N GLY A 480 0.04 14.32 20.00
CA GLY A 480 -1.09 14.29 20.93
C GLY A 480 -2.37 13.82 20.24
N VAL A 481 -2.27 12.84 19.33
CA VAL A 481 -3.46 12.23 18.69
C VAL A 481 -4.43 11.75 19.79
N PRO A 482 -5.64 12.30 19.87
CA PRO A 482 -6.56 11.99 20.96
C PRO A 482 -6.95 10.51 20.94
N PRO A 483 -7.10 9.86 22.10
CA PRO A 483 -7.65 8.51 22.14
C PRO A 483 -9.09 8.50 21.60
N LEU A 484 -9.55 7.32 21.17
CA LEU A 484 -10.96 7.12 20.86
C LEU A 484 -11.82 7.28 22.13
N ALA A 485 -13.14 7.40 21.96
CA ALA A 485 -14.09 7.49 23.08
C ALA A 485 -13.96 6.34 24.10
N ASN A 486 -13.48 5.17 23.68
CA ASN A 486 -13.21 4.02 24.54
C ASN A 486 -11.80 4.02 25.18
N GLY A 487 -11.03 5.11 25.03
CA GLY A 487 -9.65 5.24 25.49
C GLY A 487 -8.58 4.59 24.60
N GLU A 488 -8.96 3.94 23.48
CA GLU A 488 -8.02 3.24 22.61
C GLU A 488 -7.15 4.21 21.78
N ILE A 489 -5.83 4.03 21.82
CA ILE A 489 -4.88 4.72 20.95
C ILE A 489 -4.54 3.80 19.78
N TRP A 490 -4.80 4.27 18.57
CA TRP A 490 -4.60 3.46 17.38
C TRP A 490 -3.13 3.35 16.95
N ASP A 491 -2.71 2.14 16.62
CA ASP A 491 -1.39 1.88 16.04
C ASP A 491 -1.47 1.88 14.51
N PHE A 492 -1.10 3.01 13.92
CA PHE A 492 -1.20 3.22 12.48
C PHE A 492 -0.18 2.41 11.69
N THR A 493 -0.57 2.01 10.48
CA THR A 493 0.30 1.37 9.49
C THR A 493 0.21 2.10 8.15
N PRO A 494 1.30 2.15 7.34
CA PRO A 494 1.32 2.93 6.09
C PRO A 494 0.17 2.62 5.12
N HIS A 495 -0.24 1.34 5.04
CA HIS A 495 -1.31 0.90 4.13
C HIS A 495 -2.68 1.49 4.48
N GLN A 496 -2.92 1.89 5.73
CA GLN A 496 -4.20 2.45 6.16
C GLN A 496 -4.44 3.82 5.52
N PHE A 497 -3.41 4.65 5.29
CA PHE A 497 -3.55 5.94 4.61
C PHE A 497 -4.01 5.78 3.16
N ARG A 498 -3.46 4.79 2.43
CA ARG A 498 -3.92 4.45 1.07
C ARG A 498 -5.40 4.13 1.05
N LYS A 499 -5.88 3.37 2.03
CA LYS A 499 -7.29 3.01 2.14
C LYS A 499 -8.16 4.20 2.55
N PHE A 500 -7.68 5.00 3.52
CA PHE A 500 -8.35 6.21 3.97
C PHE A 500 -8.56 7.19 2.81
N PHE A 501 -7.57 7.36 1.92
CA PHE A 501 -7.71 8.18 0.72
C PHE A 501 -8.91 7.76 -0.14
N GLY A 502 -8.96 6.51 -0.61
CA GLY A 502 -10.04 6.10 -1.52
C GLY A 502 -11.41 6.08 -0.86
N THR A 503 -11.42 5.78 0.43
CA THR A 503 -12.61 5.89 1.26
C THR A 503 -13.12 7.34 1.32
N THR A 504 -12.26 8.28 1.65
CA THR A 504 -12.61 9.70 1.77
C THR A 504 -12.95 10.27 0.40
N TYR A 505 -12.18 9.96 -0.65
CA TYR A 505 -12.48 10.33 -2.03
C TYR A 505 -13.90 9.93 -2.42
N PHE A 506 -14.27 8.68 -2.13
CA PHE A 506 -15.55 8.13 -2.58
C PHE A 506 -16.75 8.57 -1.74
N HIS A 507 -16.57 8.83 -0.44
CA HIS A 507 -17.69 9.13 0.47
C HIS A 507 -17.79 10.58 0.94
N ARG A 508 -16.75 11.40 0.79
CA ARG A 508 -16.74 12.80 1.24
C ARG A 508 -17.06 13.79 0.11
N TRP A 509 -16.67 13.47 -1.11
CA TRP A 509 -16.79 14.40 -2.24
C TRP A 509 -18.08 14.19 -2.99
N MET A 510 -18.64 15.28 -3.49
CA MET A 510 -19.95 15.36 -4.11
C MET A 510 -20.05 14.56 -5.43
N PHE A 511 -18.92 14.32 -6.12
CA PHE A 511 -18.83 13.65 -7.42
C PHE A 511 -17.77 12.53 -7.44
N PRO A 512 -17.97 11.43 -6.69
CA PRO A 512 -16.99 10.36 -6.63
C PRO A 512 -17.01 9.51 -7.90
N ASN A 513 -15.89 9.48 -8.65
CA ASN A 513 -15.76 8.65 -9.84
C ASN A 513 -14.90 7.41 -9.56
N LEU A 514 -15.52 6.21 -9.61
CA LEU A 514 -14.80 4.95 -9.34
C LEU A 514 -13.71 4.65 -10.37
N THR A 515 -13.91 5.05 -11.63
CA THR A 515 -12.94 4.92 -12.72
C THR A 515 -11.75 5.83 -12.46
N ALA A 516 -11.98 7.10 -12.10
CA ALA A 516 -10.93 8.02 -11.72
C ALA A 516 -10.15 7.54 -10.48
N LEU A 517 -10.83 7.01 -9.46
CA LEU A 517 -10.18 6.42 -8.29
C LEU A 517 -9.36 5.17 -8.65
N SER A 518 -9.89 4.32 -9.53
CA SER A 518 -9.18 3.12 -10.01
C SER A 518 -7.95 3.50 -10.83
N PHE A 519 -8.07 4.53 -11.68
CA PHE A 519 -6.97 5.10 -12.45
C PHE A 519 -5.92 5.71 -11.52
N HIS A 520 -6.31 6.49 -10.51
CA HIS A 520 -5.40 7.03 -9.50
C HIS A 520 -4.67 5.92 -8.75
N TYR A 521 -5.37 4.84 -8.37
CA TYR A 521 -4.76 3.67 -7.75
C TYR A 521 -3.91 2.80 -8.68
N ARG A 522 -4.03 3.02 -10.00
CA ARG A 522 -3.53 2.15 -11.07
C ARG A 522 -4.05 0.72 -10.98
N HIS A 523 -5.31 0.52 -10.60
CA HIS A 523 -5.95 -0.78 -10.61
C HIS A 523 -6.60 -1.05 -11.97
N PHE A 524 -6.08 -2.01 -12.73
CA PHE A 524 -6.67 -2.43 -14.02
C PHE A 524 -7.98 -3.22 -13.87
N ASN A 525 -8.28 -3.72 -12.66
CA ASN A 525 -9.57 -4.33 -12.33
C ASN A 525 -10.30 -3.50 -11.26
N PRO A 526 -11.43 -2.84 -11.61
CA PRO A 526 -12.23 -2.03 -10.69
C PRO A 526 -12.71 -2.78 -9.43
N ASP A 527 -12.83 -4.11 -9.46
CA ASP A 527 -13.23 -4.90 -8.29
C ASP A 527 -12.21 -4.84 -7.15
N THR A 528 -10.93 -4.60 -7.47
CA THR A 528 -9.89 -4.38 -6.46
C THR A 528 -10.13 -3.06 -5.73
N THR A 529 -10.49 -2.00 -6.46
CA THR A 529 -10.88 -0.69 -5.89
C THR A 529 -12.17 -0.80 -5.10
N ARG A 530 -13.17 -1.51 -5.63
CA ARG A 530 -14.45 -1.79 -4.95
C ARG A 530 -14.23 -2.56 -3.65
N GLY A 531 -13.22 -3.43 -3.57
CA GLY A 531 -12.81 -4.11 -2.34
C GLY A 531 -12.30 -3.19 -1.23
N TYR A 532 -11.75 -2.02 -1.56
CA TYR A 532 -11.38 -0.98 -0.57
C TYR A 532 -12.62 -0.28 -0.01
N LEU A 533 -13.61 0.00 -0.86
CA LEU A 533 -14.87 0.70 -0.51
C LEU A 533 -15.85 -0.20 0.26
N LYS A 534 -16.04 -1.45 -0.18
CA LYS A 534 -16.93 -2.47 0.45
C LYS A 534 -16.72 -2.65 1.95
N MET A 535 -15.50 -2.42 2.44
CA MET A 535 -15.19 -2.58 3.85
C MET A 535 -15.80 -1.51 4.74
N ARG A 536 -16.00 -0.29 4.25
CA ARG A 536 -16.56 0.79 5.06
C ARG A 536 -18.08 0.78 5.03
N ALA A 537 -18.71 0.35 3.93
CA ALA A 537 -20.12 -0.04 3.92
C ALA A 537 -20.39 -1.12 4.98
N ALA A 538 -19.51 -2.13 5.08
CA ALA A 538 -19.59 -3.16 6.12
C ALA A 538 -19.29 -2.67 7.56
N THR A 539 -18.72 -1.47 7.75
CA THR A 539 -18.50 -0.86 9.07
C THR A 539 -19.60 0.16 9.40
N ALA A 540 -20.13 0.88 8.41
CA ALA A 540 -21.35 1.66 8.54
C ALA A 540 -22.55 0.77 8.91
N LEU A 541 -22.60 -0.45 8.36
CA LEU A 541 -23.58 -1.49 8.70
C LEU A 541 -23.30 -2.21 10.04
N ARG A 542 -22.15 -2.01 10.68
CA ARG A 542 -21.85 -2.59 12.01
C ARG A 542 -22.48 -1.82 13.18
N MET A 543 -23.25 -0.76 12.88
CA MET A 543 -24.15 -0.12 13.85
C MET A 543 -25.58 -0.71 13.82
N GLY A 544 -25.76 -1.93 13.30
CA GLY A 544 -26.96 -2.75 13.48
C GLY A 544 -26.54 -4.19 13.75
N GLU A 545 -26.90 -4.71 14.92
CA GLU A 545 -26.35 -5.94 15.48
C GLU A 545 -26.59 -7.24 14.68
N ASP A 546 -25.74 -8.22 14.98
CA ASP A 546 -25.74 -9.62 14.56
C ASP A 546 -27.09 -10.34 14.73
N LYS A 547 -27.68 -10.83 13.62
CA LYS A 547 -28.30 -12.17 13.50
C LYS A 547 -28.85 -12.39 12.08
N LEU A 548 -28.56 -13.57 11.50
CA LEU A 548 -29.17 -14.20 10.29
C LEU A 548 -28.43 -14.09 8.95
N ALA A 549 -27.19 -14.59 8.92
CA ALA A 549 -26.31 -14.66 7.74
C ALA A 549 -26.70 -15.66 6.61
N ARG A 550 -27.98 -15.98 6.39
CA ARG A 550 -28.41 -16.81 5.24
C ARG A 550 -29.54 -16.22 4.39
N ALA A 551 -30.42 -15.37 4.94
CA ALA A 551 -31.35 -14.52 4.15
C ALA A 551 -30.64 -13.32 3.48
N GLU A 552 -29.46 -13.03 3.99
CA GLU A 552 -28.60 -11.90 3.69
C GLU A 552 -28.06 -11.87 2.24
N VAL A 553 -27.88 -13.00 1.55
CA VAL A 553 -27.29 -12.99 0.19
C VAL A 553 -28.28 -12.50 -0.87
N ALA A 554 -29.57 -12.84 -0.72
CA ALA A 554 -30.65 -12.35 -1.57
C ALA A 554 -31.00 -10.90 -1.24
N ARG A 555 -31.06 -10.54 0.06
CA ARG A 555 -31.23 -9.15 0.50
C ARG A 555 -30.07 -8.26 0.05
N ARG A 556 -28.84 -8.76 0.04
CA ARG A 556 -27.65 -8.07 -0.50
C ARG A 556 -27.70 -7.78 -1.99
N ASN A 557 -28.46 -8.53 -2.80
CA ASN A 557 -28.64 -8.18 -4.23
C ASN A 557 -29.63 -7.02 -4.38
N ILE A 558 -30.66 -6.99 -3.54
CA ILE A 558 -31.69 -5.93 -3.51
C ILE A 558 -31.14 -4.66 -2.82
N GLU A 559 -30.31 -4.80 -1.78
CA GLU A 559 -29.54 -3.71 -1.16
C GLU A 559 -28.39 -3.20 -2.06
N ARG A 560 -27.83 -4.05 -2.93
CA ARG A 560 -26.82 -3.66 -3.94
C ARG A 560 -27.35 -2.59 -4.91
N GLU A 561 -28.62 -2.67 -5.28
CA GLU A 561 -29.30 -1.63 -6.07
C GLU A 561 -29.70 -0.42 -5.23
N ARG A 562 -30.10 -0.64 -3.97
CA ARG A 562 -30.50 0.43 -3.04
C ARG A 562 -29.35 1.37 -2.68
N ASP A 563 -28.15 0.85 -2.43
CA ASP A 563 -26.96 1.64 -2.05
C ASP A 563 -26.38 2.46 -3.22
N THR A 564 -26.52 1.97 -4.45
CA THR A 564 -26.10 2.70 -5.66
C THR A 564 -27.04 3.88 -5.94
N ASN A 565 -28.33 3.69 -5.66
CA ASN A 565 -29.33 4.74 -5.78
C ASN A 565 -29.29 5.74 -4.62
N ASP A 566 -28.71 5.40 -3.46
CA ASP A 566 -28.68 6.31 -2.30
C ASP A 566 -27.84 7.56 -2.53
N GLY A 567 -26.67 7.44 -3.18
CA GLY A 567 -25.86 8.61 -3.58
C GLY A 567 -26.54 9.47 -4.65
N ARG A 568 -27.27 8.84 -5.58
CA ARG A 568 -28.09 9.52 -6.58
C ARG A 568 -29.26 10.28 -5.92
N TRP A 569 -29.95 9.65 -4.97
CA TRP A 569 -31.05 10.26 -4.23
C TRP A 569 -30.56 11.37 -3.30
N GLN A 570 -29.38 11.25 -2.70
CA GLN A 570 -28.78 12.34 -1.92
C GLN A 570 -28.47 13.56 -2.79
N LEU A 571 -27.96 13.37 -4.01
CA LEU A 571 -27.79 14.45 -4.98
C LEU A 571 -29.14 15.10 -5.34
N VAL A 572 -30.12 14.29 -5.73
CA VAL A 572 -31.47 14.79 -6.08
C VAL A 572 -32.08 15.54 -4.90
N ARG A 573 -31.95 15.00 -3.68
CA ARG A 573 -32.42 15.61 -2.44
C ARG A 573 -31.74 16.94 -2.17
N HIS A 574 -30.42 17.03 -2.33
CA HIS A 574 -29.69 18.28 -2.16
C HIS A 574 -30.11 19.35 -3.18
N ILE A 575 -30.31 18.96 -4.45
CA ILE A 575 -30.79 19.87 -5.50
C ILE A 575 -32.21 20.36 -5.20
N MET A 576 -33.10 19.46 -4.76
CA MET A 576 -34.47 19.82 -4.37
C MET A 576 -34.50 20.67 -3.10
N GLN A 577 -33.63 20.43 -2.13
CA GLN A 577 -33.45 21.27 -0.94
C GLN A 577 -32.95 22.66 -1.32
N THR A 578 -31.98 22.75 -2.24
CA THR A 578 -31.50 24.03 -2.78
C THR A 578 -32.63 24.81 -3.44
N ALA A 579 -33.51 24.14 -4.18
CA ALA A 579 -34.72 24.75 -4.74
C ALA A 579 -35.76 25.15 -3.67
N LEU A 580 -35.94 24.33 -2.61
CA LEU A 580 -36.80 24.65 -1.46
C LEU A 580 -36.33 25.89 -0.72
N ASP A 581 -35.01 26.03 -0.55
CA ASP A 581 -34.34 27.16 0.10
C ASP A 581 -34.41 28.45 -0.76
N GLY A 582 -35.06 28.39 -1.92
CA GLY A 582 -35.35 29.53 -2.79
C GLY A 582 -34.33 29.77 -3.89
N ALA A 583 -33.35 28.88 -4.08
CA ALA A 583 -32.42 29.00 -5.20
C ALA A 583 -33.14 28.68 -6.53
N LYS A 584 -32.87 29.49 -7.55
CA LYS A 584 -33.40 29.27 -8.89
C LYS A 584 -32.55 28.21 -9.61
N LEU A 585 -33.18 27.11 -10.02
CA LEU A 585 -32.55 26.14 -10.90
C LEU A 585 -32.78 26.59 -12.35
N ALA A 586 -31.70 26.67 -13.13
CA ALA A 586 -31.76 27.14 -14.52
C ALA A 586 -31.95 25.97 -15.50
N GLY A 587 -32.44 26.28 -16.72
CA GLY A 587 -32.78 25.29 -17.74
C GLY A 587 -34.21 24.74 -17.60
N SER A 588 -34.77 24.21 -18.70
CA SER A 588 -36.17 23.74 -18.74
C SER A 588 -36.44 22.61 -17.73
N ALA A 589 -35.46 21.75 -17.47
CA ALA A 589 -35.60 20.72 -16.46
C ALA A 589 -35.45 21.27 -15.03
N GLY A 590 -34.59 22.28 -14.84
CA GLY A 590 -34.46 23.00 -13.56
C GLY A 590 -35.76 23.70 -13.15
N GLN A 591 -36.40 24.39 -14.09
CA GLN A 591 -37.70 25.04 -13.87
C GLN A 591 -38.79 24.02 -13.49
N ARG A 592 -38.83 22.86 -14.15
CA ARG A 592 -39.76 21.76 -13.80
C ARG A 592 -39.55 21.27 -12.36
N VAL A 593 -38.29 21.09 -11.95
CA VAL A 593 -37.95 20.68 -10.57
C VAL A 593 -38.37 21.75 -9.58
N THR A 594 -38.07 23.02 -9.84
CA THR A 594 -38.48 24.15 -8.98
C THR A 594 -40.01 24.23 -8.87
N GLN A 595 -40.74 24.02 -9.96
CA GLN A 595 -42.20 23.98 -9.94
C GLN A 595 -42.72 22.81 -9.08
N GLN A 596 -42.24 21.58 -9.30
CA GLN A 596 -42.65 20.40 -8.52
C GLN A 596 -42.38 20.57 -7.03
N VAL A 597 -41.24 21.18 -6.69
CA VAL A 597 -40.86 21.48 -5.31
C VAL A 597 -41.77 22.57 -4.69
N ASN A 598 -42.10 23.62 -5.44
CA ASN A 598 -43.02 24.67 -4.97
C ASN A 598 -44.45 24.16 -4.80
N GLU A 599 -44.95 23.33 -5.74
CA GLU A 599 -46.26 22.68 -5.62
C GLU A 599 -46.32 21.78 -4.38
N LEU A 600 -45.23 21.06 -4.08
CA LEU A 600 -45.12 20.27 -2.86
C LEU A 600 -45.14 21.17 -1.61
N ARG A 601 -44.37 22.25 -1.60
CA ARG A 601 -44.35 23.23 -0.49
C ARG A 601 -45.73 23.84 -0.27
N ASP A 602 -46.40 24.28 -1.32
CA ASP A 602 -47.70 24.95 -1.23
C ASP A 602 -48.81 23.99 -0.79
N ARG A 603 -48.74 22.71 -1.18
CA ARG A 603 -49.64 21.65 -0.71
C ARG A 603 -49.53 21.40 0.80
N PHE A 604 -48.32 21.41 1.34
CA PHE A 604 -48.06 21.11 2.77
C PHE A 604 -47.92 22.38 3.65
N ARG A 605 -48.07 23.58 3.06
CA ARG A 605 -48.05 24.87 3.74
C ARG A 605 -49.08 24.98 4.88
N PRO A 606 -50.32 24.46 4.76
CA PRO A 606 -51.32 24.51 5.84
C PRO A 606 -50.95 23.65 7.07
N GLU A 607 -50.16 22.58 6.88
CA GLU A 607 -49.71 21.68 7.96
C GLU A 607 -48.45 22.20 8.67
N LEU A 608 -47.66 23.04 8.00
CA LEU A 608 -46.45 23.67 8.57
C LEU A 608 -46.76 24.77 9.60
N GLU A 609 -48.00 25.28 9.67
CA GLU A 609 -48.37 26.37 10.59
C GLU A 609 -49.14 25.95 11.85
N ILE A 610 -49.61 24.69 12.00
CA ILE A 610 -50.33 24.28 13.21
C ILE A 610 -49.93 22.86 13.64
N THR A 611 -49.29 22.77 14.81
CA THR A 611 -49.20 21.55 15.60
C THR A 611 -50.60 21.04 15.96
N LYS A 612 -51.21 20.20 15.11
CA LYS A 612 -52.25 19.21 15.45
C LYS A 612 -52.77 18.44 14.21
N GLY A 613 -52.51 17.12 14.19
CA GLY A 613 -53.53 16.13 13.83
C GLY A 613 -53.22 15.18 12.65
N GLY A 614 -53.30 13.87 12.92
CA GLY A 614 -53.59 12.81 11.93
C GLY A 614 -52.43 11.86 11.60
N TYR A 615 -52.47 10.63 12.10
CA TYR A 615 -51.43 9.59 11.95
C TYR A 615 -51.51 8.76 10.65
N ASP A 616 -52.15 9.24 9.57
CA ASP A 616 -52.36 8.43 8.35
C ASP A 616 -51.97 9.09 7.01
N GLU A 617 -51.52 10.35 6.97
CA GLU A 617 -50.97 10.96 5.73
C GLU A 617 -49.44 11.11 5.80
N PRO A 618 -48.70 10.81 4.71
CA PRO A 618 -47.25 10.95 4.69
C PRO A 618 -46.88 12.44 4.75
N GLY A 619 -46.32 12.88 5.87
CA GLY A 619 -45.88 14.27 6.07
C GLY A 619 -44.86 14.75 5.03
N PHE A 620 -44.62 16.07 4.98
CA PHE A 620 -43.79 16.75 3.97
C PHE A 620 -42.47 16.03 3.63
N GLU A 621 -41.73 15.56 4.64
CA GLU A 621 -40.46 14.83 4.45
C GLU A 621 -40.64 13.50 3.69
N ALA A 622 -41.72 12.76 3.95
CA ALA A 622 -42.02 11.52 3.24
C ALA A 622 -42.47 11.79 1.78
N ALA A 623 -43.18 12.90 1.57
CA ALA A 623 -43.59 13.33 0.24
C ALA A 623 -42.40 13.84 -0.60
N LEU A 624 -41.48 14.58 0.03
CA LEU A 624 -40.21 15.01 -0.58
C LEU A 624 -39.35 13.81 -0.94
N GLU A 625 -39.21 12.84 -0.03
CA GLU A 625 -38.46 11.61 -0.27
C GLU A 625 -39.05 10.79 -1.44
N LYS A 626 -40.39 10.79 -1.60
CA LYS A 626 -41.06 10.17 -2.75
C LYS A 626 -40.73 10.89 -4.06
N LEU A 627 -40.71 12.23 -4.06
CA LEU A 627 -40.34 13.04 -5.21
C LEU A 627 -38.87 12.85 -5.60
N VAL A 628 -37.97 12.81 -4.61
CA VAL A 628 -36.53 12.51 -4.79
C VAL A 628 -36.33 11.17 -5.48
N ARG A 629 -37.09 10.14 -5.06
CA ARG A 629 -36.99 8.79 -5.64
C ARG A 629 -37.55 8.70 -7.05
N ALA A 630 -38.58 9.49 -7.35
CA ALA A 630 -39.24 9.51 -8.65
C ALA A 630 -38.50 10.34 -9.71
N THR A 631 -37.62 11.25 -9.29
CA THR A 631 -36.97 12.20 -10.21
C THR A 631 -35.65 11.64 -10.71
N PRO A 632 -35.54 11.32 -12.01
CA PRO A 632 -34.29 10.83 -12.56
C PRO A 632 -33.35 12.02 -12.75
N MET A 633 -32.24 12.04 -12.04
CA MET A 633 -31.14 12.97 -12.31
C MET A 633 -29.83 12.22 -12.52
N GLN A 634 -29.02 12.71 -13.45
CA GLN A 634 -27.66 12.26 -13.73
C GLN A 634 -26.79 13.47 -14.07
N VAL A 635 -25.59 13.55 -13.52
CA VAL A 635 -24.66 14.66 -13.79
C VAL A 635 -23.91 14.38 -15.08
N HIS A 636 -23.72 15.42 -15.90
CA HIS A 636 -22.85 15.35 -17.06
C HIS A 636 -21.40 15.02 -16.62
N PRO A 637 -20.68 14.10 -17.28
CA PRO A 637 -19.31 13.73 -16.89
C PRO A 637 -18.34 14.91 -16.78
N GLU A 638 -18.53 15.94 -17.60
CA GLU A 638 -17.74 17.18 -17.62
C GLU A 638 -18.20 18.23 -16.59
N GLY A 639 -19.30 17.98 -15.88
CA GLY A 639 -19.76 18.81 -14.77
C GLY A 639 -20.54 20.08 -15.15
N HIS A 640 -20.80 20.34 -16.43
CA HIS A 640 -21.45 21.56 -16.90
C HIS A 640 -23.00 21.56 -16.77
N SER A 641 -23.62 20.38 -16.61
CA SER A 641 -25.08 20.27 -16.48
C SER A 641 -25.53 19.03 -15.70
N VAL A 642 -26.81 19.02 -15.30
CA VAL A 642 -27.52 17.85 -14.75
C VAL A 642 -28.63 17.45 -15.72
N CYS A 643 -28.60 16.21 -16.20
CA CYS A 643 -29.58 15.64 -17.10
C CYS A 643 -30.72 14.96 -16.32
N LEU A 644 -31.96 15.27 -16.71
CA LEU A 644 -33.18 14.68 -16.16
C LEU A 644 -33.82 13.60 -17.05
N CYS A 645 -33.12 13.14 -18.08
CA CYS A 645 -33.63 12.10 -18.97
C CYS A 645 -33.82 10.78 -18.21
N ASN A 646 -35.00 10.19 -18.32
CA ASN A 646 -35.33 8.92 -17.67
C ASN A 646 -35.08 7.68 -18.56
N ASN A 647 -34.49 7.88 -19.74
CA ASN A 647 -34.24 6.86 -20.77
C ASN A 647 -35.50 6.15 -21.32
N SER A 648 -36.69 6.68 -21.09
CA SER A 648 -37.90 6.27 -21.83
C SER A 648 -37.78 6.66 -23.30
N ASN A 649 -38.53 5.98 -24.17
CA ASN A 649 -38.49 6.27 -25.61
C ASN A 649 -38.89 7.73 -25.91
N ASP A 650 -39.86 8.29 -25.19
CA ASP A 650 -40.27 9.68 -25.33
C ASP A 650 -39.16 10.67 -24.90
N ASP A 651 -38.50 10.40 -23.77
CA ASP A 651 -37.39 11.24 -23.31
C ASP A 651 -36.17 11.13 -24.24
N LYS A 652 -35.87 9.94 -24.77
CA LYS A 652 -34.80 9.72 -25.76
C LYS A 652 -35.05 10.50 -27.05
N LEU A 653 -36.29 10.53 -27.54
CA LEU A 653 -36.66 11.33 -28.72
C LEU A 653 -36.50 12.84 -28.49
N LYS A 654 -36.67 13.31 -27.25
CA LYS A 654 -36.50 14.71 -26.85
C LYS A 654 -35.06 15.09 -26.49
N SER A 655 -34.16 14.11 -26.41
CA SER A 655 -32.77 14.33 -25.98
C SER A 655 -31.92 14.87 -27.13
N LYS A 656 -31.37 16.08 -26.96
CA LYS A 656 -30.59 16.75 -28.01
C LYS A 656 -29.28 16.03 -28.35
N CYS A 657 -28.64 15.36 -27.39
CA CYS A 657 -27.44 14.56 -27.63
C CYS A 657 -27.71 13.36 -28.55
N LEU A 658 -28.85 12.68 -28.38
CA LEU A 658 -29.25 11.59 -29.26
C LEU A 658 -29.71 12.09 -30.63
N ALA A 659 -30.33 13.28 -30.70
CA ALA A 659 -30.65 13.92 -31.98
C ALA A 659 -29.38 14.30 -32.76
N LEU A 660 -28.34 14.81 -32.08
CA LEU A 660 -27.04 15.10 -32.68
C LEU A 660 -26.36 13.82 -33.15
N LYS A 661 -26.37 12.77 -32.31
CA LYS A 661 -25.86 11.44 -32.70
C LYS A 661 -26.59 10.88 -33.91
N GLN A 662 -27.91 11.01 -33.99
CA GLN A 662 -28.69 10.59 -35.15
C GLN A 662 -28.27 11.36 -36.41
N MET A 663 -28.09 12.68 -36.31
CA MET A 663 -27.64 13.51 -37.42
C MET A 663 -26.25 13.08 -37.93
N LEU A 664 -25.32 12.74 -37.03
CA LEU A 664 -23.94 12.41 -37.37
C LEU A 664 -23.72 10.95 -37.77
N THR A 665 -24.47 10.02 -37.18
CA THR A 665 -24.23 8.56 -37.31
C THR A 665 -25.37 7.80 -37.98
N GLY A 666 -26.53 8.44 -38.19
CA GLY A 666 -27.74 7.80 -38.72
C GLY A 666 -28.47 6.89 -37.74
N MET A 667 -27.96 6.69 -36.52
CA MET A 667 -28.59 5.84 -35.50
C MET A 667 -29.83 6.51 -34.90
N LEU A 668 -30.95 5.79 -34.81
CA LEU A 668 -32.17 6.34 -34.21
C LEU A 668 -32.01 6.51 -32.69
N PRO A 669 -32.59 7.56 -32.08
CA PRO A 669 -32.57 7.75 -30.63
C PRO A 669 -33.14 6.56 -29.84
N SER A 670 -34.11 5.84 -30.40
CA SER A 670 -34.73 4.64 -29.81
C SER A 670 -33.77 3.45 -29.67
N ASP A 671 -32.75 3.38 -30.52
CA ASP A 671 -31.83 2.24 -30.60
C ASP A 671 -30.70 2.35 -29.58
N ASN A 672 -30.58 3.51 -28.93
CA ASN A 672 -29.60 3.75 -27.88
C ASN A 672 -30.12 3.23 -26.54
N ALA A 673 -29.26 2.55 -25.78
CA ALA A 673 -29.60 2.05 -24.45
C ALA A 673 -29.91 3.20 -23.46
N GLU A 674 -29.14 4.29 -23.55
CA GLU A 674 -29.22 5.47 -22.69
C GLU A 674 -28.86 6.75 -23.46
N VAL A 675 -28.93 7.91 -22.80
CA VAL A 675 -28.37 9.17 -23.33
C VAL A 675 -26.87 9.03 -23.57
N ASP A 676 -26.36 9.72 -24.59
CA ASP A 676 -24.95 9.63 -24.98
C ASP A 676 -24.24 10.95 -24.67
N PHE A 677 -23.36 10.93 -23.67
CA PHE A 677 -22.63 12.13 -23.23
C PHE A 677 -21.50 12.52 -24.17
N ASP A 678 -21.04 11.61 -25.04
CA ASP A 678 -20.02 11.95 -26.03
C ASP A 678 -20.56 12.92 -27.10
N PHE A 679 -21.88 13.06 -27.19
CA PHE A 679 -22.60 13.98 -28.07
C PHE A 679 -23.37 15.07 -27.30
N ALA A 680 -22.99 15.33 -26.05
CA ALA A 680 -23.68 16.26 -25.15
C ALA A 680 -22.79 17.44 -24.76
N ASP A 681 -22.29 18.17 -25.76
CA ASP A 681 -21.50 19.39 -25.53
C ASP A 681 -22.33 20.53 -24.90
N ASP A 682 -21.65 21.62 -24.54
CA ASP A 682 -22.27 22.79 -23.91
C ASP A 682 -23.50 23.29 -24.67
N GLU A 683 -23.40 23.48 -25.99
CA GLU A 683 -24.48 24.02 -26.82
C GLU A 683 -25.66 23.05 -26.91
N THR A 684 -25.36 21.76 -27.04
CA THR A 684 -26.35 20.69 -27.09
C THR A 684 -27.09 20.58 -25.75
N CYS A 685 -26.36 20.65 -24.63
CA CYS A 685 -26.94 20.60 -23.30
C CYS A 685 -27.71 21.87 -22.94
N LEU A 686 -27.26 23.07 -23.35
CA LEU A 686 -27.95 24.34 -23.09
C LEU A 686 -29.34 24.38 -23.75
N SER A 687 -29.47 23.81 -24.94
CA SER A 687 -30.73 23.75 -25.68
C SER A 687 -31.57 22.49 -25.39
N CYS A 688 -31.09 21.60 -24.51
CA CYS A 688 -31.76 20.34 -24.21
C CYS A 688 -32.87 20.52 -23.17
N PRO A 689 -34.10 20.01 -23.42
CA PRO A 689 -35.22 20.11 -22.47
C PRO A 689 -34.97 19.34 -21.16
N HIS A 690 -33.99 18.43 -21.15
CA HIS A 690 -33.60 17.62 -20.00
C HIS A 690 -32.48 18.24 -19.16
N SER A 691 -31.90 19.36 -19.59
CA SER A 691 -30.81 20.00 -18.86
C SER A 691 -31.32 20.88 -17.72
N ALA A 692 -30.75 20.67 -16.54
CA ALA A 692 -30.87 21.49 -15.35
C ALA A 692 -29.49 21.96 -14.92
N ARG A 693 -29.40 23.22 -14.48
CA ARG A 693 -28.19 23.80 -13.89
C ARG A 693 -28.49 24.22 -12.46
N VAL A 694 -27.56 23.88 -11.58
CA VAL A 694 -27.64 24.16 -10.16
C VAL A 694 -26.57 25.18 -9.79
N PRO A 695 -26.76 26.00 -8.74
CA PRO A 695 -25.78 27.03 -8.37
C PRO A 695 -24.35 26.50 -8.17
N ALA A 696 -24.21 25.23 -7.76
CA ALA A 696 -22.90 24.58 -7.61
C ALA A 696 -22.14 24.39 -8.94
N ILE A 697 -22.80 24.50 -10.08
CA ILE A 697 -22.22 24.39 -11.43
C ILE A 697 -21.94 25.78 -12.05
N SER A 698 -22.40 26.87 -11.42
CA SER A 698 -22.18 28.23 -11.93
C SER A 698 -20.70 28.58 -12.20
N PRO A 699 -19.72 28.18 -11.36
CA PRO A 699 -18.31 28.47 -11.63
C PRO A 699 -17.81 27.95 -12.99
N TYR A 700 -18.30 26.79 -13.44
CA TYR A 700 -17.95 26.24 -14.76
C TYR A 700 -18.37 27.20 -15.88
N TRP A 701 -19.58 27.76 -15.79
CA TRP A 701 -20.12 28.64 -16.82
C TRP A 701 -19.53 30.05 -16.75
N GLU A 702 -19.16 30.52 -15.56
CA GLU A 702 -18.40 31.76 -15.38
C GLU A 702 -17.02 31.67 -16.05
N ASP A 703 -16.32 30.55 -15.85
CA ASP A 703 -15.03 30.28 -16.49
C ASP A 703 -15.17 30.12 -18.01
N ALA A 704 -16.17 29.35 -18.47
CA ALA A 704 -16.45 29.15 -19.89
C ALA A 704 -16.83 30.48 -20.58
N LEU A 705 -17.62 31.34 -19.93
CA LEU A 705 -17.97 32.66 -20.47
C LEU A 705 -16.73 33.55 -20.60
N ALA A 706 -15.85 33.55 -19.59
CA ALA A 706 -14.61 34.32 -19.62
C ALA A 706 -13.68 33.84 -20.76
N GLU A 707 -13.59 32.53 -20.98
CA GLU A 707 -12.81 31.94 -22.07
C GLU A 707 -13.39 32.32 -23.44
N VAL A 708 -14.70 32.17 -23.64
CA VAL A 708 -15.36 32.47 -24.91
C VAL A 708 -15.32 33.98 -25.23
N GLN A 709 -15.45 34.86 -24.22
CA GLN A 709 -15.28 36.31 -24.38
C GLN A 709 -13.84 36.72 -24.77
N LEU A 710 -12.83 35.97 -24.28
CA LEU A 710 -11.45 36.14 -24.73
C LEU A 710 -11.30 35.71 -26.19
N MET A 711 -11.92 34.60 -26.57
CA MET A 711 -11.86 34.04 -27.93
C MET A 711 -12.54 34.92 -29.00
N VAL A 712 -13.62 35.64 -28.67
CA VAL A 712 -14.23 36.63 -29.60
C VAL A 712 -13.24 37.73 -30.00
N LYS A 713 -12.37 38.15 -29.08
CA LYS A 713 -11.35 39.19 -29.38
C LYS A 713 -10.27 38.70 -30.33
N LEU A 714 -10.12 37.38 -30.49
CA LEU A 714 -9.05 36.73 -31.24
C LEU A 714 -9.52 36.10 -32.56
N THR A 715 -10.82 36.12 -32.85
CA THR A 715 -11.42 35.42 -34.00
C THR A 715 -12.16 36.38 -34.95
N THR A 716 -12.27 36.00 -36.23
CA THR A 716 -12.94 36.79 -37.29
C THR A 716 -13.77 35.88 -38.21
N GLY A 717 -14.71 36.44 -38.97
CA GLY A 717 -15.55 35.69 -39.93
C GLY A 717 -16.53 34.72 -39.26
N GLU A 718 -16.81 33.58 -39.91
CA GLU A 718 -17.79 32.57 -39.46
C GLU A 718 -17.50 32.01 -38.06
N GLN A 719 -16.21 31.95 -37.66
CA GLN A 719 -15.81 31.51 -36.33
C GLN A 719 -16.25 32.50 -35.25
N ARG A 720 -16.17 33.80 -35.54
CA ARG A 720 -16.65 34.83 -34.61
C ARG A 720 -18.16 34.78 -34.45
N GLU A 721 -18.91 34.56 -35.53
CA GLU A 721 -20.37 34.41 -35.48
C GLU A 721 -20.80 33.15 -34.70
N ALA A 722 -20.04 32.06 -34.77
CA ALA A 722 -20.28 30.87 -33.94
C ALA A 722 -20.03 31.14 -32.46
N ILE A 723 -18.92 31.81 -32.14
CA ILE A 723 -18.55 32.15 -30.75
C ILE A 723 -19.51 33.19 -30.16
N GLU A 724 -19.93 34.20 -30.93
CA GLU A 724 -20.94 35.18 -30.51
C GLU A 724 -22.32 34.53 -30.29
N ARG A 725 -22.70 33.54 -31.10
CA ARG A 725 -23.90 32.71 -30.84
C ARG A 725 -23.78 31.91 -29.56
N ARG A 726 -22.60 31.36 -29.25
CA ARG A 726 -22.33 30.64 -28.00
C ARG A 726 -22.38 31.58 -26.79
N ILE A 727 -21.82 32.80 -26.88
CA ILE A 727 -21.95 33.83 -25.84
C ILE A 727 -23.42 34.17 -25.61
N ALA A 728 -24.16 34.48 -26.68
CA ALA A 728 -25.58 34.80 -26.57
C ALA A 728 -26.40 33.65 -25.97
N ALA A 729 -26.05 32.39 -26.28
CA ALA A 729 -26.68 31.21 -25.69
C ALA A 729 -26.34 31.03 -24.20
N VAL A 730 -25.13 31.37 -23.77
CA VAL A 730 -24.72 31.32 -22.35
C VAL A 730 -25.34 32.49 -21.57
N GLU A 731 -25.35 33.71 -22.14
CA GLU A 731 -25.85 34.95 -21.51
C GLU A 731 -27.38 35.02 -21.43
N ALA A 732 -28.12 34.59 -22.47
CA ALA A 732 -29.60 34.58 -22.45
C ALA A 732 -30.18 33.60 -21.41
N TYR A 733 -29.33 32.78 -20.82
CA TYR A 733 -29.68 31.67 -19.95
C TYR A 733 -28.94 31.72 -18.59
N ALA A 734 -28.13 32.75 -18.33
CA ALA A 734 -27.66 33.16 -17.00
C ALA A 734 -28.70 34.06 -16.33
#